data_AF-M6CI51-F1
#
_entry.id   AF-M6CI51-F1
#
_cell.length_a   1.000
_cell.length_b   1.000
_cell.length_c   1.000
_cell.angle_alpha   90.00
_cell.angle_beta   90.00
_cell.angle_gamma   90.00
#
_symmetry.space_group_name_H-M   'P 1'
#
loop_
_entity.id
_entity.type
_entity.pdbx_description
1 polymer ?
#
loop_
_entity_poly.entity_id
_entity_poly.type
_entity_poly.pdbx_seq_one_letter_code
_entity_poly.pdbx_strand_id
1 'polypeptide(L)'
;MIDFQNNRIQFHQSNSPWIRSFSLESIKCLIVCRGPVRKEAMEIFDSIGIREYGILLSEKDSVVYPMALAPELRGFRFPHNIHRVPDYMGAGKEEKMERIEQIISIAKENKYTHIFAGYGFMAEDSEFISAIEKSGIVFMGPASYVADQAGSKDAAKKIARKLNVSVTPGVDNVSSLALIAKAPDAKAMEKFAKDKGIDFTFDSSVSLEVNAENLLGLGYSKIIELVSIADLQAEAEKECKKIWEKYSKNRIRFKYIGGGGGKGQRVVSKIEEVKGAVQEILSESKVTAPGTNKNFLIELNIENTRHNEIQLIGNGEWCLALGGRDCSVQMHEQKLLELSLTQELLEKEIATCAATHPKKAEVLKGDLKVLREMEEQSERFGEAVKLNSVSTFESIIEGTNHFFMEVNTRIQVEHRVTEMVYSLKFKNSENQNEFFIVDSLIEAMALLSLHGKRLQKPERILRYPSGAEVRINATNKAIQPHAGGVIMNWSKPLPDEIRDDQGISIRNPDMGLFVHYKVAGAYDSNIALLISHGENRKDNLVRLGNILRKTELRGYDLQTNLLVHYGLINWILGKDAMFKPSTAFMISYLAGVGALEKIVKDVDLEIAWKKTISEAASSDAKKVLSRKLTLITRPIGELLKDAHLVAGFIGFHLNHSWKISGSKIEWLRNPIFILADLYHYLNMEADPYQPPSEQIWDHDDEILQKALAFYQELSKRTGIAADSIELVTALNAGKSISGIDSGILASVVGSHNGFQAGLELLKLLPSAGLNSGFYNLEVDEKLEAILPEEFKKSDTRDAFIKFLAPPPKASSDEIVAPMGGMFYSKEAPDLPSMVKVGDHFKAGQPLFIVEVMKMFNKISAPFSGTVKEILLNDSDGKIISKGQTIFKIVPDEVIHIETEAEIAERKKKTTLSLV
;
A
#
# COMPACT_ATOMS: atom_id res chain seq x y z
N MET A 1 -17.65 -22.55 7.54
CA MET A 1 -16.61 -23.49 8.01
C MET A 1 -16.50 -24.71 7.10
N ILE A 2 -15.38 -25.42 7.21
CA ILE A 2 -15.13 -26.73 6.57
C ILE A 2 -15.18 -27.79 7.68
N ASP A 3 -15.97 -28.84 7.50
CA ASP A 3 -16.09 -29.91 8.49
C ASP A 3 -14.98 -30.97 8.39
N PHE A 4 -15.01 -31.94 9.29
CA PHE A 4 -14.05 -33.06 9.32
C PHE A 4 -14.14 -33.99 8.09
N GLN A 5 -15.17 -33.85 7.25
CA GLN A 5 -15.32 -34.54 5.97
C GLN A 5 -14.87 -33.67 4.78
N ASN A 6 -14.26 -32.51 5.06
CA ASN A 6 -13.81 -31.53 4.08
C ASN A 6 -14.95 -30.90 3.25
N ASN A 7 -16.18 -30.90 3.77
CA ASN A 7 -17.32 -30.24 3.15
C ASN A 7 -17.46 -28.81 3.69
N ARG A 8 -17.69 -27.85 2.79
CA ARG A 8 -18.12 -26.50 3.18
C ARG A 8 -19.62 -26.53 3.46
N ILE A 9 -19.98 -26.38 4.73
CA ILE A 9 -21.36 -26.45 5.22
C ILE A 9 -21.64 -25.28 6.18
N GLN A 10 -22.89 -25.09 6.59
CA GLN A 10 -23.24 -24.19 7.70
C GLN A 10 -23.31 -24.97 9.02
N PHE A 11 -22.96 -24.34 10.14
CA PHE A 11 -22.87 -25.02 11.45
C PHE A 11 -24.11 -25.84 11.78
N HIS A 12 -25.31 -25.28 11.59
CA HIS A 12 -26.58 -25.94 11.88
C HIS A 12 -26.90 -27.13 10.96
N GLN A 13 -26.24 -27.25 9.80
CA GLN A 13 -26.42 -28.36 8.84
C GLN A 13 -25.54 -29.57 9.18
N SER A 14 -24.58 -29.44 10.09
CA SER A 14 -23.67 -30.53 10.43
C SER A 14 -24.40 -31.71 11.06
N ASN A 15 -23.94 -32.94 10.80
CA ASN A 15 -24.44 -34.13 11.50
C ASN A 15 -23.88 -34.27 12.92
N SER A 16 -22.75 -33.62 13.24
CA SER A 16 -22.20 -33.58 14.61
C SER A 16 -23.03 -32.65 15.51
N PRO A 17 -23.58 -33.14 16.64
CA PRO A 17 -24.24 -32.29 17.62
C PRO A 17 -23.32 -31.19 18.18
N TRP A 18 -22.02 -31.50 18.36
CA TRP A 18 -21.04 -30.53 18.85
C TRP A 18 -20.83 -29.40 17.85
N ILE A 19 -20.61 -29.70 16.56
CA ILE A 19 -20.48 -28.67 15.52
C ILE A 19 -21.77 -27.84 15.41
N ARG A 20 -22.95 -28.47 15.40
CA ARG A 20 -24.24 -27.75 15.37
C ARG A 20 -24.41 -26.77 16.52
N SER A 21 -23.83 -27.07 17.68
CA SER A 21 -23.91 -26.19 18.86
C SER A 21 -23.16 -24.86 18.71
N PHE A 22 -22.39 -24.67 17.62
CA PHE A 22 -21.74 -23.41 17.24
C PHE A 22 -22.51 -22.64 16.15
N SER A 23 -23.80 -22.96 15.94
CA SER A 23 -24.65 -22.20 15.01
C SER A 23 -24.60 -20.70 15.28
N LEU A 24 -24.62 -19.93 14.19
CA LEU A 24 -24.59 -18.46 14.16
C LEU A 24 -25.94 -17.86 13.77
N GLU A 25 -26.99 -18.67 13.64
CA GLU A 25 -28.32 -18.24 13.18
C GLU A 25 -29.00 -17.21 14.09
N SER A 26 -28.56 -17.10 15.34
CA SER A 26 -29.06 -16.10 16.31
C SER A 26 -28.44 -14.71 16.12
N ILE A 27 -27.40 -14.59 15.30
CA ILE A 27 -26.80 -13.30 14.98
C ILE A 27 -27.72 -12.56 14.00
N LYS A 28 -28.06 -11.33 14.35
CA LYS A 28 -28.64 -10.33 13.45
C LYS A 28 -27.75 -9.09 13.53
N CYS A 29 -26.88 -8.91 12.54
CA CYS A 29 -25.81 -7.92 12.60
C CYS A 29 -26.18 -6.63 11.85
N LEU A 30 -25.82 -5.47 12.39
CA LEU A 30 -25.79 -4.20 11.66
C LEU A 30 -24.34 -3.92 11.23
N ILE A 31 -24.10 -3.83 9.92
CA ILE A 31 -22.80 -3.53 9.34
C ILE A 31 -22.63 -2.01 9.24
N VAL A 32 -21.64 -1.48 9.96
CA VAL A 32 -21.35 -0.05 10.10
C VAL A 32 -20.01 0.28 9.44
N CYS A 33 -19.88 -0.11 8.17
CA CYS A 33 -18.71 0.18 7.34
C CYS A 33 -19.11 0.29 5.86
N ARG A 34 -18.12 0.47 4.98
CA ARG A 34 -18.29 0.54 3.52
C ARG A 34 -17.12 -0.13 2.80
N GLY A 35 -17.20 -0.22 1.48
CA GLY A 35 -16.10 -0.70 0.65
C GLY A 35 -15.97 -2.23 0.68
N PRO A 36 -14.79 -2.76 0.29
CA PRO A 36 -14.58 -4.19 0.14
C PRO A 36 -14.98 -5.04 1.36
N VAL A 37 -14.63 -4.60 2.58
CA VAL A 37 -14.94 -5.31 3.83
C VAL A 37 -16.44 -5.42 4.12
N ARG A 38 -17.25 -4.44 3.68
CA ARG A 38 -18.71 -4.54 3.82
C ARG A 38 -19.24 -5.68 2.96
N LYS A 39 -18.86 -5.71 1.68
CA LYS A 39 -19.27 -6.77 0.75
C LYS A 39 -18.79 -8.14 1.22
N GLU A 40 -17.54 -8.23 1.67
CA GLU A 40 -16.97 -9.46 2.22
C GLU A 40 -17.77 -9.95 3.44
N ALA A 41 -18.09 -9.07 4.39
CA ALA A 41 -18.91 -9.44 5.54
C ALA A 41 -20.29 -9.96 5.13
N MET A 42 -20.93 -9.34 4.13
CA MET A 42 -22.21 -9.81 3.59
C MET A 42 -22.10 -11.24 3.02
N GLU A 43 -21.09 -11.50 2.19
CA GLU A 43 -20.86 -12.81 1.58
C GLU A 43 -20.57 -13.88 2.63
N ILE A 44 -19.78 -13.53 3.65
CA ILE A 44 -19.45 -14.44 4.74
C ILE A 44 -20.68 -14.72 5.60
N PHE A 45 -21.45 -13.71 5.98
CA PHE A 45 -22.68 -13.87 6.75
C PHE A 45 -23.68 -14.79 6.03
N ASP A 46 -23.83 -14.62 4.71
CA ASP A 46 -24.62 -15.52 3.87
C ASP A 46 -24.08 -16.96 3.93
N SER A 47 -22.77 -17.13 3.81
CA SER A 47 -22.12 -18.45 3.76
C SER A 47 -22.17 -19.21 5.08
N ILE A 48 -22.15 -18.52 6.23
CA ILE A 48 -22.08 -19.14 7.58
C ILE A 48 -23.46 -19.32 8.24
N GLY A 49 -24.53 -18.93 7.55
CA GLY A 49 -25.91 -19.15 8.00
C GLY A 49 -26.49 -18.04 8.87
N ILE A 50 -25.96 -16.82 8.81
CA ILE A 50 -26.62 -15.65 9.40
C ILE A 50 -27.84 -15.33 8.54
N ARG A 51 -29.02 -15.38 9.16
CA ARG A 51 -30.32 -15.35 8.45
C ARG A 51 -30.74 -13.97 8.01
N GLU A 52 -30.33 -12.95 8.76
CA GLU A 52 -30.71 -11.56 8.52
C GLU A 52 -29.61 -10.62 9.03
N TYR A 53 -29.32 -9.57 8.28
CA TYR A 53 -28.46 -8.47 8.70
C TYR A 53 -28.89 -7.17 8.01
N GLY A 54 -28.34 -6.06 8.49
CA GLY A 54 -28.60 -4.73 7.96
C GLY A 54 -27.31 -3.98 7.72
N ILE A 55 -27.44 -2.84 7.06
CA ILE A 55 -26.32 -2.00 6.72
C ILE A 55 -26.62 -0.55 7.07
N LEU A 56 -25.56 0.18 7.42
CA LEU A 56 -25.58 1.63 7.48
C LEU A 56 -25.09 2.20 6.14
N LEU A 57 -25.90 3.06 5.52
CA LEU A 57 -25.61 3.67 4.23
C LEU A 57 -25.48 5.18 4.38
N SER A 58 -24.28 5.70 4.12
CA SER A 58 -24.05 7.13 4.07
C SER A 58 -24.76 7.78 2.88
N GLU A 59 -25.27 9.00 3.06
CA GLU A 59 -25.77 9.84 1.97
C GLU A 59 -24.67 10.15 0.94
N LYS A 60 -23.40 10.21 1.38
CA LYS A 60 -22.24 10.37 0.48
C LYS A 60 -22.04 9.16 -0.44
N ASP A 61 -22.46 7.96 -0.05
CA ASP A 61 -22.38 6.74 -0.88
C ASP A 61 -23.67 6.49 -1.71
N SER A 62 -24.68 7.36 -1.62
CA SER A 62 -26.01 7.06 -2.18
C SER A 62 -26.77 8.21 -2.84
N VAL A 63 -26.51 9.47 -2.50
CA VAL A 63 -27.26 10.61 -3.06
C VAL A 63 -26.32 11.71 -3.54
N VAL A 64 -25.25 12.01 -2.81
CA VAL A 64 -24.39 13.17 -3.07
C VAL A 64 -23.67 13.07 -4.43
N TYR A 65 -23.24 11.87 -4.83
CA TYR A 65 -22.45 11.67 -6.04
C TYR A 65 -23.16 10.73 -7.02
N PRO A 66 -23.69 11.25 -8.15
CA PRO A 66 -24.27 10.43 -9.20
C PRO A 66 -23.29 9.38 -9.72
N MET A 67 -23.79 8.16 -9.98
CA MET A 67 -23.00 7.00 -10.42
C MET A 67 -21.92 6.51 -9.42
N ALA A 68 -21.86 7.03 -8.20
CA ALA A 68 -21.01 6.50 -7.12
C ALA A 68 -21.83 5.71 -6.08
N LEU A 69 -23.02 5.23 -6.47
CA LEU A 69 -23.92 4.48 -5.60
C LEU A 69 -23.26 3.18 -5.16
N ALA A 70 -23.36 2.86 -3.86
CA ALA A 70 -22.95 1.59 -3.24
C ALA A 70 -23.34 0.37 -4.13
N PRO A 71 -22.40 -0.19 -4.92
CA PRO A 71 -22.71 -1.20 -5.94
C PRO A 71 -23.19 -2.53 -5.35
N GLU A 72 -22.72 -2.88 -4.15
CA GLU A 72 -23.11 -4.10 -3.44
C GLU A 72 -24.59 -4.15 -3.09
N LEU A 73 -25.30 -3.00 -3.08
CA LEU A 73 -26.74 -2.95 -2.83
C LEU A 73 -27.57 -3.65 -3.90
N ARG A 74 -27.04 -3.81 -5.12
CA ARG A 74 -27.75 -4.44 -6.25
C ARG A 74 -28.14 -5.90 -5.96
N GLY A 75 -27.35 -6.58 -5.12
CA GLY A 75 -27.58 -7.97 -4.70
C GLY A 75 -27.98 -8.11 -3.24
N PHE A 76 -28.28 -7.01 -2.53
CA PHE A 76 -28.53 -7.07 -1.10
C PHE A 76 -29.89 -7.71 -0.78
N ARG A 77 -29.88 -8.78 0.02
CA ARG A 77 -31.04 -9.63 0.31
C ARG A 77 -32.12 -8.97 1.18
N PHE A 78 -31.77 -7.89 1.91
CA PHE A 78 -32.64 -7.29 2.93
C PHE A 78 -32.87 -5.79 2.69
N PRO A 79 -33.56 -5.37 1.61
CA PRO A 79 -33.70 -3.96 1.25
C PRO A 79 -34.34 -3.08 2.33
N HIS A 80 -35.21 -3.65 3.18
CA HIS A 80 -35.82 -2.95 4.32
C HIS A 80 -34.82 -2.69 5.47
N ASN A 81 -33.66 -3.35 5.45
CA ASN A 81 -32.61 -3.23 6.46
C ASN A 81 -31.47 -2.29 6.01
N ILE A 82 -31.74 -1.38 5.08
CA ILE A 82 -30.82 -0.32 4.66
C ILE A 82 -31.13 0.94 5.46
N HIS A 83 -30.23 1.33 6.36
CA HIS A 83 -30.43 2.46 7.27
C HIS A 83 -29.59 3.65 6.80
N ARG A 84 -30.23 4.75 6.42
CA ARG A 84 -29.52 5.93 5.89
C ARG A 84 -29.06 6.85 7.01
N VAL A 85 -27.87 7.41 6.83
CA VAL A 85 -27.25 8.40 7.71
C VAL A 85 -26.52 9.45 6.88
N PRO A 86 -26.40 10.71 7.35
CA PRO A 86 -25.60 11.72 6.66
C PRO A 86 -24.16 11.27 6.37
N ASP A 87 -23.52 10.61 7.33
CA ASP A 87 -22.17 10.05 7.23
C ASP A 87 -21.91 8.97 8.31
N TYR A 88 -20.70 8.44 8.40
CA TYR A 88 -20.35 7.34 9.32
C TYR A 88 -19.81 7.76 10.69
N MET A 89 -19.41 9.02 10.91
CA MET A 89 -18.64 9.44 12.10
C MET A 89 -19.07 10.77 12.75
N GLY A 90 -19.67 11.71 12.00
CA GLY A 90 -19.79 13.12 12.40
C GLY A 90 -18.50 13.91 12.16
N ALA A 91 -18.61 15.23 11.95
CA ALA A 91 -17.46 16.12 11.69
C ALA A 91 -16.71 16.55 12.96
N GLY A 92 -17.35 16.46 14.13
CA GLY A 92 -16.81 16.86 15.42
C GLY A 92 -17.31 15.99 16.56
N LYS A 93 -16.90 16.30 17.81
CA LYS A 93 -17.22 15.46 18.97
C LYS A 93 -18.73 15.37 19.26
N GLU A 94 -19.46 16.47 19.12
CA GLU A 94 -20.92 16.50 19.32
C GLU A 94 -21.64 15.64 18.27
N GLU A 95 -21.39 15.91 16.98
CA GLU A 95 -21.95 15.10 15.88
C GLU A 95 -21.53 13.63 15.96
N LYS A 96 -20.33 13.33 16.47
CA LYS A 96 -19.89 11.95 16.72
C LYS A 96 -20.77 11.28 17.76
N MET A 97 -21.03 11.93 18.90
CA MET A 97 -21.91 11.37 19.92
C MET A 97 -23.34 11.18 19.39
N GLU A 98 -23.87 12.17 18.66
CA GLU A 98 -25.18 12.04 17.98
C GLU A 98 -25.19 10.87 17.00
N ARG A 99 -24.11 10.69 16.23
CA ARG A 99 -23.96 9.57 15.29
C ARG A 99 -23.98 8.22 16.02
N ILE A 100 -23.26 8.12 17.14
CA ILE A 100 -23.24 6.90 17.97
C ILE A 100 -24.63 6.60 18.51
N GLU A 101 -25.32 7.59 19.07
CA GLU A 101 -26.69 7.44 19.57
C GLU A 101 -27.66 7.01 18.46
N GLN A 102 -27.55 7.63 17.27
CA GLN A 102 -28.37 7.26 16.12
C GLN A 102 -28.14 5.80 15.68
N ILE A 103 -26.89 5.36 15.61
CA ILE A 103 -26.53 3.97 15.27
C ILE A 103 -27.13 3.00 16.29
N ILE A 104 -27.04 3.31 17.59
CA ILE A 104 -27.62 2.49 18.66
C ILE A 104 -29.16 2.48 18.58
N SER A 105 -29.81 3.62 18.28
CA SER A 105 -31.27 3.69 18.10
C SER A 105 -31.72 2.80 16.95
N ILE A 106 -31.08 2.94 15.78
CA ILE A 106 -31.30 2.07 14.61
C ILE A 106 -31.14 0.61 15.00
N ALA A 107 -30.07 0.29 15.74
CA ALA A 107 -29.77 -1.07 16.15
C ALA A 107 -30.90 -1.66 17.03
N LYS A 108 -31.37 -0.90 18.01
CA LYS A 108 -32.44 -1.31 18.94
C LYS A 108 -33.81 -1.42 18.28
N GLU A 109 -34.20 -0.41 17.51
CA GLU A 109 -35.51 -0.37 16.81
C GLU A 109 -35.69 -1.58 15.88
N ASN A 110 -34.61 -2.03 15.25
CA ASN A 110 -34.59 -3.14 14.30
C ASN A 110 -34.14 -4.47 14.90
N LYS A 111 -33.90 -4.51 16.23
CA LYS A 111 -33.51 -5.69 17.00
C LYS A 111 -32.23 -6.36 16.51
N TYR A 112 -31.24 -5.57 16.07
CA TYR A 112 -29.91 -6.09 15.79
C TYR A 112 -29.25 -6.55 17.09
N THR A 113 -28.67 -7.74 17.07
CA THR A 113 -27.96 -8.32 18.22
C THR A 113 -26.48 -7.98 18.20
N HIS A 114 -25.92 -7.69 17.03
CA HIS A 114 -24.49 -7.42 16.83
C HIS A 114 -24.26 -6.18 15.97
N ILE A 115 -23.11 -5.53 16.15
CA ILE A 115 -22.59 -4.51 15.24
C ILE A 115 -21.21 -4.94 14.74
N PHE A 116 -20.99 -4.86 13.43
CA PHE A 116 -19.68 -5.09 12.80
C PHE A 116 -19.22 -3.81 12.10
N ALA A 117 -18.04 -3.31 12.46
CA ALA A 117 -17.51 -2.04 11.94
C ALA A 117 -16.34 -2.22 10.96
N GLY A 118 -15.88 -3.45 10.70
CA GLY A 118 -14.75 -3.71 9.80
C GLY A 118 -13.50 -2.93 10.19
N TYR A 119 -13.00 -2.10 9.27
CA TYR A 119 -11.86 -1.20 9.49
C TYR A 119 -12.17 0.26 9.15
N GLY A 120 -11.38 1.17 9.72
CA GLY A 120 -11.57 2.62 9.59
C GLY A 120 -12.78 3.12 10.38
N PHE A 121 -13.15 4.37 10.14
CA PHE A 121 -14.25 5.05 10.85
C PHE A 121 -14.11 4.97 12.37
N MET A 122 -15.04 4.33 13.06
CA MET A 122 -15.07 4.16 14.52
C MET A 122 -14.69 2.73 14.95
N ALA A 123 -14.14 1.89 14.06
CA ALA A 123 -13.89 0.47 14.35
C ALA A 123 -12.90 0.21 15.51
N GLU A 124 -12.06 1.19 15.84
CA GLU A 124 -11.09 1.16 16.95
C GLU A 124 -11.41 2.19 18.04
N ASP A 125 -12.56 2.85 17.95
CA ASP A 125 -12.95 3.92 18.87
C ASP A 125 -13.58 3.36 20.15
N SER A 126 -12.88 3.48 21.27
CA SER A 126 -13.31 2.86 22.52
C SER A 126 -14.60 3.46 23.10
N GLU A 127 -14.86 4.76 22.87
CA GLU A 127 -16.13 5.40 23.26
C GLU A 127 -17.31 4.78 22.52
N PHE A 128 -17.18 4.60 21.20
CA PHE A 128 -18.20 3.94 20.36
C PHE A 128 -18.42 2.49 20.79
N ILE A 129 -17.35 1.70 20.94
CA ILE A 129 -17.46 0.28 21.33
C ILE A 129 -18.11 0.18 22.71
N SER A 130 -17.69 1.01 23.67
CA SER A 130 -18.27 1.04 25.02
C SER A 130 -19.76 1.41 25.00
N ALA A 131 -20.17 2.36 24.15
CA ALA A 131 -21.56 2.76 24.01
C ALA A 131 -22.43 1.60 23.46
N ILE A 132 -21.92 0.86 22.48
CA ILE A 132 -22.58 -0.34 21.94
C ILE A 132 -22.75 -1.39 23.06
N GLU A 133 -21.68 -1.73 23.77
CA GLU A 133 -21.71 -2.73 24.84
C GLU A 133 -22.70 -2.36 25.96
N LYS A 134 -22.68 -1.09 26.41
CA LYS A 134 -23.63 -0.56 27.42
C LYS A 134 -25.08 -0.59 26.95
N SER A 135 -25.31 -0.56 25.65
CA SER A 135 -26.66 -0.60 25.08
C SER A 135 -27.27 -2.01 25.04
N GLY A 136 -26.47 -3.05 25.36
CA GLY A 136 -26.85 -4.46 25.32
C GLY A 136 -26.64 -5.14 23.96
N ILE A 137 -25.99 -4.46 23.01
CA ILE A 137 -25.63 -4.99 21.69
C ILE A 137 -24.19 -5.50 21.73
N VAL A 138 -23.90 -6.60 21.04
CA VAL A 138 -22.55 -7.16 20.98
C VAL A 138 -21.75 -6.49 19.87
N PHE A 139 -20.56 -5.97 20.20
CA PHE A 139 -19.62 -5.54 19.19
C PHE A 139 -18.86 -6.75 18.62
N MET A 140 -18.93 -6.98 17.31
CA MET A 140 -18.21 -8.04 16.62
C MET A 140 -16.79 -7.54 16.28
N GLY A 141 -15.95 -7.48 17.31
CA GLY A 141 -14.58 -7.00 17.28
C GLY A 141 -13.98 -7.03 18.69
N PRO A 142 -12.75 -6.51 18.90
CA PRO A 142 -12.19 -6.39 20.23
C PRO A 142 -13.09 -5.53 21.13
N ALA A 143 -13.26 -5.95 22.39
CA ALA A 143 -14.08 -5.22 23.34
C ALA A 143 -13.48 -3.85 23.72
N SER A 144 -14.29 -2.96 24.31
CA SER A 144 -13.85 -1.58 24.59
C SER A 144 -12.61 -1.53 25.48
N TYR A 145 -12.50 -2.45 26.45
CA TYR A 145 -11.33 -2.52 27.35
C TYR A 145 -10.04 -2.91 26.62
N VAL A 146 -10.12 -3.66 25.51
CA VAL A 146 -8.96 -3.98 24.66
C VAL A 146 -8.58 -2.75 23.86
N ALA A 147 -9.56 -2.07 23.27
CA ALA A 147 -9.36 -0.81 22.55
C ALA A 147 -8.74 0.27 23.46
N ASP A 148 -9.16 0.36 24.72
CA ASP A 148 -8.58 1.30 25.70
C ASP A 148 -7.12 0.95 26.05
N GLN A 149 -6.84 -0.32 26.35
CA GLN A 149 -5.51 -0.76 26.81
C GLN A 149 -4.47 -0.81 25.69
N ALA A 150 -4.89 -1.21 24.49
CA ALA A 150 -3.99 -1.45 23.36
C ALA A 150 -4.08 -0.38 22.26
N GLY A 151 -5.16 0.40 22.21
CA GLY A 151 -5.37 1.43 21.19
C GLY A 151 -4.62 2.75 21.50
N SER A 152 -4.40 3.10 22.77
CA SER A 152 -3.55 4.24 23.10
C SER A 152 -2.07 3.86 23.05
N LYS A 153 -1.28 4.60 22.27
CA LYS A 153 0.15 4.31 22.00
C LYS A 153 1.00 4.24 23.27
N ASP A 154 0.73 5.08 24.25
CA ASP A 154 1.45 5.11 25.52
C ASP A 154 1.07 3.92 26.42
N ALA A 155 -0.22 3.63 26.59
CA ALA A 155 -0.70 2.48 27.36
C ALA A 155 -0.18 1.17 26.79
N ALA A 156 -0.27 1.01 25.47
CA ALA A 156 0.23 -0.16 24.76
C ALA A 156 1.76 -0.31 24.94
N LYS A 157 2.54 0.77 24.82
CA LYS A 157 4.00 0.72 25.03
C LYS A 157 4.40 0.41 26.47
N LYS A 158 3.65 0.88 27.46
CA LYS A 158 3.84 0.53 28.87
C LYS A 158 3.63 -0.97 29.11
N ILE A 159 2.53 -1.51 28.57
CA ILE A 159 2.24 -2.95 28.64
C ILE A 159 3.34 -3.75 27.93
N ALA A 160 3.74 -3.32 26.73
CA ALA A 160 4.82 -3.95 25.98
C ALA A 160 6.12 -4.01 26.79
N ARG A 161 6.56 -2.91 27.40
CA ARG A 161 7.75 -2.90 28.28
C ARG A 161 7.59 -3.85 29.48
N LYS A 162 6.43 -3.84 30.14
CA LYS A 162 6.16 -4.73 31.28
C LYS A 162 6.24 -6.21 30.89
N LEU A 163 5.85 -6.54 29.66
CA LEU A 163 5.87 -7.90 29.10
C LEU A 163 7.20 -8.25 28.41
N ASN A 164 8.23 -7.41 28.54
CA ASN A 164 9.52 -7.57 27.86
C ASN A 164 9.35 -7.77 26.34
N VAL A 165 8.41 -7.04 25.75
CA VAL A 165 8.27 -6.87 24.31
C VAL A 165 9.24 -5.78 23.87
N SER A 166 9.94 -6.02 22.77
CA SER A 166 10.91 -5.05 22.25
C SER A 166 10.17 -3.78 21.81
N VAL A 167 10.52 -2.63 22.37
CA VAL A 167 10.00 -1.31 21.99
C VAL A 167 11.16 -0.42 21.58
N THR A 168 10.90 0.62 20.79
CA THR A 168 11.93 1.60 20.45
C THR A 168 12.51 2.21 21.73
N PRO A 169 13.84 2.24 21.91
CA PRO A 169 14.45 2.87 23.07
C PRO A 169 14.02 4.33 23.19
N GLY A 170 13.55 4.73 24.37
CA GLY A 170 12.96 6.05 24.56
C GLY A 170 12.06 6.15 25.79
N VAL A 171 11.50 7.33 25.99
CA VAL A 171 10.54 7.66 27.05
C VAL A 171 9.19 8.06 26.45
N ASP A 172 8.10 7.67 27.11
CA ASP A 172 6.71 7.94 26.71
C ASP A 172 5.93 8.77 27.73
N ASN A 173 6.59 9.18 28.81
CA ASN A 173 6.02 9.84 29.97
C ASN A 173 6.77 11.13 30.33
N VAL A 174 7.23 11.89 29.32
CA VAL A 174 8.02 13.12 29.53
C VAL A 174 7.30 14.14 30.42
N SER A 175 5.97 14.25 30.31
CA SER A 175 5.18 15.10 31.21
C SER A 175 5.26 14.63 32.67
N SER A 176 5.20 13.33 32.90
CA SER A 176 5.27 12.71 34.23
C SER A 176 6.65 12.92 34.86
N LEU A 177 7.71 12.74 34.06
CA LEU A 177 9.09 13.00 34.48
C LEU A 177 9.30 14.49 34.83
N ALA A 178 8.75 15.41 34.02
CA ALA A 178 8.81 16.84 34.28
C ALA A 178 8.03 17.24 35.55
N LEU A 179 6.90 16.58 35.83
CA LEU A 179 6.16 16.78 37.08
C LEU A 179 6.96 16.26 38.29
N ILE A 180 7.58 15.08 38.18
CA ILE A 180 8.43 14.51 39.24
C ILE A 180 9.62 15.43 39.55
N ALA A 181 10.21 16.06 38.53
CA ALA A 181 11.28 17.04 38.75
C ALA A 181 10.84 18.23 39.64
N LYS A 182 9.54 18.57 39.64
CA LYS A 182 8.95 19.62 40.49
C LYS A 182 8.44 19.08 41.83
N ALA A 183 7.96 17.84 41.85
CA ALA A 183 7.37 17.17 43.00
C ALA A 183 7.94 15.74 43.14
N PRO A 184 9.12 15.58 43.76
CA PRO A 184 9.92 14.35 43.67
C PRO A 184 9.48 13.22 44.60
N ASP A 185 8.53 13.46 45.51
CA ASP A 185 8.05 12.47 46.48
C ASP A 185 6.56 12.67 46.81
N ALA A 186 5.98 11.72 47.55
CA ALA A 186 4.56 11.73 47.90
C ALA A 186 4.12 13.02 48.60
N LYS A 187 4.90 13.52 49.56
CA LYS A 187 4.56 14.75 50.30
C LYS A 187 4.63 15.96 49.39
N ALA A 188 5.62 16.02 48.52
CA ALA A 188 5.78 17.09 47.54
C ALA A 188 4.64 17.08 46.51
N MET A 189 4.20 15.92 46.02
CA MET A 189 3.08 15.80 45.08
C MET A 189 1.75 16.21 45.70
N GLU A 190 1.44 15.70 46.89
CA GLU A 190 0.20 16.07 47.60
C GLU A 190 0.17 17.57 47.92
N LYS A 191 1.31 18.13 48.35
CA LYS A 191 1.44 19.58 48.54
C LYS A 191 1.27 20.34 47.23
N PHE A 192 1.93 19.92 46.15
CA PHE A 192 1.83 20.57 44.84
C PHE A 192 0.41 20.53 44.28
N ALA A 193 -0.29 19.40 44.41
CA ALA A 193 -1.68 19.26 44.04
C ALA A 193 -2.59 20.20 44.85
N LYS A 194 -2.39 20.25 46.17
CA LYS A 194 -3.12 21.16 47.07
C LYS A 194 -2.90 22.63 46.71
N ASP A 195 -1.66 23.03 46.45
CA ASP A 195 -1.30 24.40 46.04
C ASP A 195 -1.96 24.79 44.70
N LYS A 196 -2.25 23.79 43.86
CA LYS A 196 -2.95 23.93 42.57
C LYS A 196 -4.47 23.73 42.65
N GLY A 197 -5.03 23.48 43.84
CA GLY A 197 -6.46 23.26 44.03
C GLY A 197 -6.98 21.93 43.45
N ILE A 198 -6.12 20.92 43.32
CA ILE A 198 -6.47 19.59 42.86
C ILE A 198 -6.60 18.65 44.05
N ASP A 199 -7.74 17.96 44.13
CA ASP A 199 -7.98 16.88 45.09
C ASP A 199 -7.26 15.63 44.60
N PHE A 200 -6.12 15.33 45.21
CA PHE A 200 -5.25 14.22 44.87
C PHE A 200 -4.69 13.62 46.15
N THR A 201 -4.70 12.29 46.22
CA THR A 201 -4.09 11.51 47.31
C THR A 201 -3.07 10.57 46.68
N PHE A 202 -1.87 10.51 47.26
CA PHE A 202 -0.84 9.62 46.76
C PHE A 202 -1.19 8.16 47.05
N ASP A 203 -1.17 7.31 46.02
CA ASP A 203 -1.38 5.88 46.15
C ASP A 203 -0.03 5.15 46.28
N SER A 204 0.24 4.62 47.48
CA SER A 204 1.49 3.90 47.77
C SER A 204 1.58 2.52 47.11
N SER A 205 0.50 2.03 46.49
CA SER A 205 0.49 0.75 45.77
C SER A 205 1.03 0.84 44.34
N VAL A 206 1.19 2.06 43.80
CA VAL A 206 1.70 2.32 42.45
C VAL A 206 2.96 3.19 42.46
N SER A 207 3.68 3.23 41.34
CA SER A 207 4.95 3.96 41.27
C SER A 207 4.76 5.48 41.33
N LEU A 208 5.85 6.20 41.57
CA LEU A 208 5.86 7.67 41.58
C LEU A 208 5.42 8.24 40.22
N GLU A 209 5.82 7.59 39.12
CA GLU A 209 5.44 7.94 37.75
C GLU A 209 3.94 7.76 37.50
N VAL A 210 3.35 6.68 38.00
CA VAL A 210 1.89 6.45 37.88
C VAL A 210 1.11 7.49 38.70
N ASN A 211 1.59 7.82 39.90
CA ASN A 211 1.01 8.90 40.70
C ASN A 211 1.11 10.26 39.99
N ALA A 212 2.25 10.57 39.36
CA ALA A 212 2.43 11.78 38.57
C ALA A 212 1.46 11.83 37.38
N GLU A 213 1.26 10.71 36.67
CA GLU A 213 0.28 10.61 35.57
C GLU A 213 -1.15 10.85 36.05
N ASN A 214 -1.55 10.23 37.16
CA ASN A 214 -2.86 10.42 37.76
C ASN A 214 -3.10 11.90 38.11
N LEU A 215 -2.10 12.55 38.71
CA LEU A 215 -2.15 13.98 39.02
C LEU A 215 -2.23 14.84 37.74
N LEU A 216 -1.47 14.51 36.70
CA LEU A 216 -1.56 15.17 35.39
C LEU A 216 -2.96 15.04 34.77
N GLY A 217 -3.54 13.84 34.80
CA GLY A 217 -4.90 13.58 34.32
C GLY A 217 -5.96 14.41 35.05
N LEU A 218 -5.85 14.52 36.37
CA LEU A 218 -6.70 15.40 37.17
C LEU A 218 -6.51 16.87 36.81
N GLY A 219 -5.28 17.29 36.52
CA GLY A 219 -4.99 18.62 35.98
C GLY A 219 -5.69 18.87 34.65
N TYR A 220 -5.57 17.93 33.71
CA TYR A 220 -6.18 18.05 32.38
C TYR A 220 -7.70 18.12 32.44
N SER A 221 -8.36 17.32 33.29
CA SER A 221 -9.81 17.35 33.44
C SER A 221 -10.35 18.67 34.02
N LYS A 222 -9.51 19.42 34.74
CA LYS A 222 -9.82 20.74 35.29
C LYS A 222 -9.20 21.91 34.51
N ILE A 223 -8.49 21.63 33.41
CA ILE A 223 -7.75 22.61 32.60
C ILE A 223 -6.74 23.40 33.46
N ILE A 224 -6.08 22.71 34.39
CA ILE A 224 -5.05 23.28 35.27
C ILE A 224 -3.67 22.88 34.75
N GLU A 225 -2.81 23.88 34.51
CA GLU A 225 -1.43 23.62 34.10
C GLU A 225 -0.53 23.26 35.28
N LEU A 226 -0.06 22.00 35.26
CA LEU A 226 0.87 21.44 36.23
C LEU A 226 2.32 21.46 35.73
N VAL A 227 2.49 21.24 34.42
CA VAL A 227 3.77 21.24 33.72
C VAL A 227 3.66 22.19 32.54
N SER A 228 4.57 23.17 32.48
CA SER A 228 4.64 24.16 31.40
C SER A 228 5.47 23.64 30.21
N ILE A 229 5.40 24.31 29.06
CA ILE A 229 6.25 23.98 27.90
C ILE A 229 7.74 24.09 28.25
N ALA A 230 8.14 25.06 29.08
CA ALA A 230 9.52 25.22 29.52
C ALA A 230 10.00 24.04 30.37
N ASP A 231 9.12 23.50 31.23
CA ASP A 231 9.43 22.30 32.02
C ASP A 231 9.62 21.08 31.11
N LEU A 232 8.74 20.91 30.11
CA LEU A 232 8.85 19.82 29.12
C LEU A 232 10.13 19.92 28.28
N GLN A 233 10.50 21.13 27.88
CA GLN A 233 11.74 21.39 27.14
C GLN A 233 12.98 21.01 27.96
N ALA A 234 13.01 21.37 29.25
CA ALA A 234 14.12 21.03 30.13
C ALA A 234 14.24 19.52 30.37
N GLU A 235 13.12 18.83 30.61
CA GLU A 235 13.14 17.37 30.78
C GLU A 235 13.48 16.65 29.46
N ALA A 236 12.97 17.13 28.31
CA ALA A 236 13.32 16.58 27.01
C ALA A 236 14.82 16.68 26.70
N GLU A 237 15.47 17.81 27.04
CA GLU A 237 16.94 17.94 26.89
C GLU A 237 17.70 16.91 27.73
N LYS A 238 17.26 16.65 28.95
CA LYS A 238 17.86 15.66 29.85
C LYS A 238 17.69 14.24 29.32
N GLU A 239 16.49 13.88 28.87
CA GLU A 239 16.23 12.55 28.31
C GLU A 239 16.95 12.33 26.97
N CYS A 240 17.04 13.36 26.12
CA CYS A 240 17.84 13.29 24.89
C CYS A 240 19.32 13.05 25.18
N LYS A 241 19.91 13.73 26.18
CA LYS A 241 21.30 13.49 26.61
C LYS A 241 21.52 12.05 27.04
N LYS A 242 20.64 11.51 27.90
CA LYS A 242 20.72 10.10 28.34
C LYS A 242 20.64 9.12 27.17
N ILE A 243 19.75 9.37 26.21
CA ILE A 243 19.64 8.52 25.01
C ILE A 243 20.92 8.62 24.18
N TRP A 244 21.45 9.82 23.94
CA TRP A 244 22.70 10.01 23.17
C TRP A 244 23.96 9.50 23.87
N GLU A 245 24.00 9.44 25.20
CA GLU A 245 25.09 8.77 25.94
C GLU A 245 25.18 7.29 25.57
N LYS A 246 24.04 6.63 25.35
CA LYS A 246 23.95 5.21 24.99
C LYS A 246 23.95 4.98 23.47
N TYR A 247 23.38 5.92 22.70
CA TYR A 247 23.15 5.82 21.26
C TYR A 247 23.70 7.05 20.52
N SER A 248 25.00 7.31 20.66
CA SER A 248 25.66 8.55 20.24
C SER A 248 25.61 8.86 18.73
N LYS A 249 25.31 7.87 17.90
CA LYS A 249 25.21 8.02 16.44
C LYS A 249 23.77 8.14 15.93
N ASN A 250 22.79 7.94 16.78
CA ASN A 250 21.38 7.92 16.39
C ASN A 250 20.75 9.29 16.57
N ARG A 251 19.82 9.63 15.68
CA ARG A 251 18.92 10.76 15.88
C ARG A 251 17.78 10.37 16.83
N ILE A 252 17.08 11.36 17.36
CA ILE A 252 15.95 11.15 18.25
C ILE A 252 14.70 11.72 17.59
N ARG A 253 13.60 10.96 17.62
CA ARG A 253 12.30 11.35 17.11
C ARG A 253 11.38 11.70 18.28
N PHE A 254 10.74 12.87 18.18
CA PHE A 254 9.63 13.26 19.03
C PHE A 254 8.31 12.95 18.33
N LYS A 255 7.32 12.44 19.07
CA LYS A 255 5.98 12.15 18.53
C LYS A 255 4.91 12.48 19.56
N TYR A 256 4.01 13.40 19.23
CA TYR A 256 2.86 13.69 20.09
C TYR A 256 1.94 12.48 20.23
N ILE A 257 1.44 12.20 21.44
CA ILE A 257 0.67 10.97 21.73
C ILE A 257 -0.69 10.93 21.02
N GLY A 258 -1.33 12.08 20.82
CA GLY A 258 -2.60 12.20 20.09
C GLY A 258 -2.45 12.40 18.58
N GLY A 259 -1.23 12.32 18.04
CA GLY A 259 -0.94 12.53 16.63
C GLY A 259 -1.08 11.25 15.78
N GLY A 260 -1.77 11.37 14.64
CA GLY A 260 -1.87 10.35 13.58
C GLY A 260 -1.53 10.91 12.19
N GLY A 261 -1.14 10.04 11.26
CA GLY A 261 -0.88 10.40 9.85
C GLY A 261 0.32 11.34 9.64
N GLY A 262 1.48 11.03 10.25
CA GLY A 262 2.72 11.81 10.11
C GLY A 262 2.76 13.19 10.79
N LYS A 263 1.63 13.74 11.26
CA LYS A 263 1.57 15.05 11.94
C LYS A 263 2.06 15.01 13.39
N GLY A 264 2.68 16.09 13.86
CA GLY A 264 3.12 16.25 15.24
C GLY A 264 4.39 15.45 15.59
N GLN A 265 5.32 15.32 14.64
CA GLN A 265 6.60 14.60 14.82
C GLN A 265 7.79 15.45 14.40
N ARG A 266 8.93 15.35 15.11
CA ARG A 266 10.20 16.01 14.74
C ARG A 266 11.37 15.09 14.99
N VAL A 267 12.41 15.19 14.17
CA VAL A 267 13.67 14.46 14.37
C VAL A 267 14.76 15.46 14.70
N VAL A 268 15.46 15.23 15.80
CA VAL A 268 16.56 16.04 16.29
C VAL A 268 17.85 15.23 16.26
N SER A 269 18.94 15.89 15.90
CA SER A 269 20.29 15.32 15.84
C SER A 269 21.23 15.94 16.86
N LYS A 270 20.87 17.09 17.44
CA LYS A 270 21.67 17.86 18.39
C LYS A 270 20.80 18.48 19.47
N ILE A 271 21.42 18.79 20.61
CA ILE A 271 20.71 19.29 21.79
C ILE A 271 20.05 20.66 21.56
N GLU A 272 20.66 21.51 20.72
CA GLU A 272 20.16 22.86 20.43
C GLU A 272 18.82 22.85 19.68
N GLU A 273 18.51 21.74 19.00
CA GLU A 273 17.28 21.55 18.22
C GLU A 273 16.10 21.14 19.10
N VAL A 274 16.35 20.59 20.31
CA VAL A 274 15.33 19.97 21.17
C VAL A 274 14.24 20.96 21.55
N LYS A 275 14.60 22.17 22.01
CA LYS A 275 13.62 23.16 22.45
C LYS A 275 12.69 23.61 21.33
N GLY A 276 13.24 23.84 20.13
CA GLY A 276 12.48 24.18 18.94
C GLY A 276 11.53 23.04 18.54
N ALA A 277 12.05 21.81 18.50
CA ALA A 277 11.26 20.63 18.15
C ALA A 277 10.07 20.42 19.10
N VAL A 278 10.24 20.59 20.41
CA VAL A 278 9.12 20.51 21.39
C VAL A 278 8.07 21.58 21.09
N GLN A 279 8.48 22.81 20.82
CA GLN A 279 7.53 23.87 20.50
C GLN A 279 6.75 23.56 19.21
N GLU A 280 7.45 23.07 18.18
CA GLU A 280 6.86 22.76 16.88
C GLU A 280 5.84 21.61 16.96
N ILE A 281 6.18 20.48 17.61
CA ILE A 281 5.23 19.36 17.71
C ILE A 281 3.97 19.73 18.47
N LEU A 282 4.08 20.54 19.54
CA LEU A 282 2.93 20.97 20.34
C LEU A 282 2.08 22.00 19.61
N SER A 283 2.71 22.91 18.87
CA SER A 283 2.01 23.91 18.06
C SER A 283 1.27 23.26 16.89
N GLU A 284 1.92 22.34 16.19
CA GLU A 284 1.32 21.57 15.09
C GLU A 284 0.15 20.70 15.58
N SER A 285 0.27 20.13 16.78
CA SER A 285 -0.79 19.34 17.42
C SER A 285 -1.85 20.21 18.12
N LYS A 286 -1.73 21.55 18.06
CA LYS A 286 -2.66 22.52 18.65
C LYS A 286 -2.91 22.36 20.15
N VAL A 287 -1.88 21.94 20.90
CA VAL A 287 -1.97 21.71 22.35
C VAL A 287 -1.14 22.69 23.17
N THR A 288 -0.90 23.91 22.68
CA THR A 288 -0.09 24.91 23.38
C THR A 288 -0.83 25.61 24.53
N ALA A 289 -2.17 25.55 24.58
CA ALA A 289 -2.96 26.20 25.62
C ALA A 289 -2.66 25.63 27.03
N PRO A 290 -2.69 26.44 28.11
CA PRO A 290 -2.52 25.94 29.47
C PRO A 290 -3.54 24.85 29.83
N GLY A 291 -3.11 23.83 30.58
CA GLY A 291 -3.99 22.75 31.04
C GLY A 291 -4.33 21.66 30.01
N THR A 292 -3.87 21.78 28.77
CA THR A 292 -3.96 20.70 27.77
C THR A 292 -2.98 19.56 28.03
N ASN A 293 -3.29 18.36 27.53
CA ASN A 293 -2.35 17.25 27.53
C ASN A 293 -1.25 17.46 26.48
N LYS A 294 -0.06 17.81 26.96
CA LYS A 294 1.15 18.09 26.17
C LYS A 294 2.14 16.93 26.14
N ASN A 295 1.76 15.73 26.58
CA ASN A 295 2.70 14.60 26.62
C ASN A 295 3.12 14.16 25.20
N PHE A 296 4.37 13.76 25.02
CA PHE A 296 4.91 13.26 23.76
C PHE A 296 5.98 12.20 24.01
N LEU A 297 6.19 11.35 23.02
CA LEU A 297 7.23 10.32 23.02
C LEU A 297 8.56 10.92 22.60
N ILE A 298 9.66 10.50 23.24
CA ILE A 298 11.04 10.77 22.85
C ILE A 298 11.70 9.42 22.58
N GLU A 299 11.95 9.10 21.32
CA GLU A 299 12.36 7.76 20.90
C GLU A 299 13.55 7.80 19.96
N LEU A 300 14.33 6.72 19.93
CA LEU A 300 15.36 6.54 18.92
C LEU A 300 14.75 6.63 17.52
N ASN A 301 15.32 7.46 16.65
CA ASN A 301 14.91 7.48 15.26
C ASN A 301 15.53 6.27 14.55
N ILE A 302 14.68 5.35 14.09
CA ILE A 302 15.08 4.23 13.24
C ILE A 302 15.14 4.75 11.80
N GLU A 303 16.29 4.58 11.15
CA GLU A 303 16.57 5.22 9.85
C GLU A 303 16.06 4.37 8.70
N ASN A 304 16.42 3.08 8.70
CA ASN A 304 16.01 2.14 7.68
C ASN A 304 14.86 1.29 8.22
N THR A 305 13.64 1.76 8.04
CA THR A 305 12.45 1.12 8.59
C THR A 305 11.84 0.16 7.59
N ARG A 306 11.66 -1.10 7.98
CA ARG A 306 10.65 -1.99 7.41
C ARG A 306 9.43 -1.99 8.32
N HIS A 307 8.26 -2.20 7.76
CA HIS A 307 7.01 -2.32 8.50
C HIS A 307 6.53 -3.77 8.41
N ASN A 308 6.65 -4.51 9.52
CA ASN A 308 6.11 -5.85 9.64
C ASN A 308 5.05 -5.89 10.73
N GLU A 309 4.06 -6.75 10.56
CA GLU A 309 2.97 -6.87 11.50
C GLU A 309 2.54 -8.32 11.68
N ILE A 310 1.99 -8.67 12.85
CA ILE A 310 1.52 -10.02 13.19
C ILE A 310 0.00 -10.00 13.35
N GLN A 311 -0.69 -10.90 12.63
CA GLN A 311 -2.11 -11.12 12.84
C GLN A 311 -2.32 -11.86 14.17
N LEU A 312 -3.16 -11.30 15.03
CA LEU A 312 -3.58 -11.93 16.27
C LEU A 312 -5.06 -12.32 16.23
N ILE A 313 -5.38 -13.41 16.93
CA ILE A 313 -6.74 -13.82 17.26
C ILE A 313 -6.76 -14.31 18.72
N GLY A 314 -7.78 -13.93 19.48
CA GLY A 314 -7.95 -14.39 20.86
C GLY A 314 -9.41 -14.47 21.30
N ASN A 315 -9.66 -15.18 22.40
CA ASN A 315 -11.01 -15.32 22.98
C ASN A 315 -11.17 -14.64 24.36
N GLY A 316 -10.15 -13.92 24.81
CA GLY A 316 -10.07 -13.30 26.14
C GLY A 316 -9.27 -14.11 27.17
N GLU A 317 -8.96 -15.37 26.87
CA GLU A 317 -8.13 -16.26 27.71
C GLU A 317 -6.84 -16.69 26.99
N TRP A 318 -6.97 -17.13 25.73
CA TRP A 318 -5.83 -17.45 24.87
C TRP A 318 -5.68 -16.41 23.76
N CYS A 319 -4.45 -16.27 23.27
CA CYS A 319 -4.12 -15.54 22.04
C CYS A 319 -3.27 -16.44 21.11
N LEU A 320 -3.45 -16.31 19.81
CA LEU A 320 -2.71 -17.03 18.77
C LEU A 320 -2.25 -16.08 17.67
N ALA A 321 -0.98 -16.20 17.28
CA ALA A 321 -0.41 -15.51 16.13
C ALA A 321 -0.60 -16.30 14.82
N LEU A 322 -0.99 -15.60 13.76
CA LEU A 322 -1.25 -16.17 12.43
C LEU A 322 -0.25 -15.65 11.39
N GLY A 323 1.04 -15.78 11.68
CA GLY A 323 2.11 -15.27 10.83
C GLY A 323 2.16 -13.76 10.80
N GLY A 324 3.15 -13.29 10.04
CA GLY A 324 3.34 -11.88 9.77
C GLY A 324 2.92 -11.45 8.37
N ARG A 325 2.91 -10.14 8.16
CA ARG A 325 2.83 -9.48 6.85
C ARG A 325 3.94 -8.43 6.78
N ASP A 326 4.60 -8.35 5.62
CA ASP A 326 5.50 -7.26 5.26
C ASP A 326 4.69 -6.22 4.49
N CYS A 327 4.54 -5.05 5.09
CA CYS A 327 3.77 -3.92 4.56
C CYS A 327 4.70 -2.74 4.23
N SER A 328 5.99 -3.00 4.03
CA SER A 328 6.99 -1.94 3.86
C SER A 328 6.86 -1.18 2.53
N VAL A 329 6.18 -1.75 1.53
CA VAL A 329 5.87 -1.04 0.28
C VAL A 329 4.68 -0.10 0.54
N GLN A 330 5.01 1.15 0.85
CA GLN A 330 4.03 2.18 1.17
C GLN A 330 4.42 3.56 0.62
N MET A 331 3.45 4.45 0.50
CA MET A 331 3.63 5.85 0.10
C MET A 331 2.87 6.77 1.05
N HIS A 332 3.53 7.76 1.66
CA HIS A 332 2.91 8.66 2.65
C HIS A 332 2.11 7.93 3.74
N GLU A 333 2.69 6.87 4.32
CA GLU A 333 2.05 6.01 5.34
C GLU A 333 0.81 5.24 4.83
N GLN A 334 0.59 5.15 3.52
CA GLN A 334 -0.42 4.28 2.91
C GLN A 334 0.23 3.02 2.34
N LYS A 335 -0.15 1.86 2.89
CA LYS A 335 0.27 0.55 2.41
C LYS A 335 -0.26 0.31 0.98
N LEU A 336 0.59 -0.27 0.12
CA LEU A 336 0.32 -0.44 -1.31
C LEU A 336 0.38 -1.92 -1.74
N LEU A 337 1.40 -2.64 -1.28
CA LEU A 337 1.64 -4.06 -1.53
C LEU A 337 1.99 -4.73 -0.19
N GLU A 338 1.25 -5.78 0.14
CA GLU A 338 1.39 -6.52 1.38
C GLU A 338 1.71 -7.99 1.08
N LEU A 339 2.76 -8.51 1.72
CA LEU A 339 3.26 -9.85 1.48
C LEU A 339 3.26 -10.67 2.75
N SER A 340 2.78 -11.93 2.70
CA SER A 340 2.82 -12.81 3.86
C SER A 340 4.25 -13.12 4.30
N LEU A 341 4.49 -13.17 5.61
CA LEU A 341 5.69 -13.70 6.25
C LEU A 341 5.30 -14.87 7.15
N THR A 342 5.60 -16.09 6.72
CA THR A 342 5.34 -17.31 7.48
C THR A 342 6.65 -17.99 7.84
N GLN A 343 6.66 -18.71 8.97
CA GLN A 343 7.84 -19.51 9.35
C GLN A 343 8.12 -20.56 8.27
N GLU A 344 7.06 -21.18 7.73
CA GLU A 344 7.12 -22.23 6.72
C GLU A 344 7.67 -21.70 5.38
N LEU A 345 7.32 -20.48 4.97
CA LEU A 345 7.90 -19.82 3.78
C LEU A 345 9.40 -19.61 3.95
N LEU A 346 9.81 -19.02 5.08
CA LEU A 346 11.21 -18.70 5.34
C LEU A 346 12.06 -19.97 5.45
N GLU A 347 11.57 -20.99 6.16
CA GLU A 347 12.25 -22.29 6.26
C GLU A 347 12.44 -22.95 4.90
N LYS A 348 11.39 -22.96 4.05
CA LYS A 348 11.46 -23.53 2.69
C LYS A 348 12.43 -22.76 1.81
N GLU A 349 12.42 -21.43 1.86
CA GLU A 349 13.32 -20.59 1.05
C GLU A 349 14.78 -20.74 1.53
N ILE A 350 15.02 -20.75 2.85
CA ILE A 350 16.36 -21.00 3.44
C ILE A 350 16.90 -22.36 2.95
N ALA A 351 16.08 -23.42 2.99
CA ALA A 351 16.49 -24.74 2.52
C ALA A 351 16.81 -24.73 1.01
N THR A 352 16.03 -24.00 0.22
CA THR A 352 16.21 -23.89 -1.24
C THR A 352 17.48 -23.13 -1.61
N CYS A 353 17.78 -22.03 -0.92
CA CYS A 353 18.89 -21.16 -1.29
C CYS A 353 20.20 -21.46 -0.54
N ALA A 354 20.20 -22.30 0.51
CA ALA A 354 21.40 -22.56 1.31
C ALA A 354 22.61 -23.06 0.51
N ALA A 355 22.40 -23.90 -0.50
CA ALA A 355 23.48 -24.47 -1.32
C ALA A 355 23.97 -23.51 -2.42
N THR A 356 23.10 -22.65 -2.94
CA THR A 356 23.39 -21.79 -4.12
C THR A 356 23.67 -20.34 -3.74
N HIS A 357 23.07 -19.84 -2.67
CA HIS A 357 23.14 -18.46 -2.19
C HIS A 357 23.23 -18.42 -0.64
N PRO A 358 24.38 -18.83 -0.06
CA PRO A 358 24.52 -18.98 1.39
C PRO A 358 24.30 -17.68 2.18
N LYS A 359 24.68 -16.52 1.62
CA LYS A 359 24.44 -15.21 2.24
C LYS A 359 22.94 -14.88 2.33
N LYS A 360 22.18 -15.12 1.25
CA LYS A 360 20.71 -14.99 1.26
C LYS A 360 20.09 -15.89 2.33
N ALA A 361 20.57 -17.13 2.45
CA ALA A 361 20.09 -18.05 3.49
C ALA A 361 20.37 -17.54 4.92
N GLU A 362 21.52 -16.91 5.16
CA GLU A 362 21.84 -16.28 6.45
C GLU A 362 20.90 -15.11 6.78
N VAL A 363 20.65 -14.23 5.80
CA VAL A 363 19.71 -13.10 5.95
C VAL A 363 18.32 -13.60 6.32
N LEU A 364 17.82 -14.61 5.59
CA LEU A 364 16.49 -15.18 5.83
C LEU A 364 16.40 -15.92 7.17
N LYS A 365 17.49 -16.53 7.67
CA LYS A 365 17.54 -17.07 9.05
C LYS A 365 17.37 -15.97 10.09
N GLY A 366 17.95 -14.79 9.83
CA GLY A 366 17.73 -13.60 10.64
C GLY A 366 16.25 -13.18 10.65
N ASP A 367 15.63 -13.11 9.48
CA ASP A 367 14.19 -12.79 9.36
C ASP A 367 13.30 -13.84 10.06
N LEU A 368 13.64 -15.14 9.96
CA LEU A 368 12.91 -16.22 10.64
C LEU A 368 12.99 -16.09 12.15
N LYS A 369 14.17 -15.73 12.68
CA LYS A 369 14.36 -15.46 14.11
C LYS A 369 13.49 -14.29 14.55
N VAL A 370 13.53 -13.17 13.83
CA VAL A 370 12.72 -11.99 14.13
C VAL A 370 11.23 -12.33 14.09
N LEU A 371 10.76 -13.05 13.08
CA LEU A 371 9.35 -13.46 12.96
C LEU A 371 8.91 -14.30 14.17
N ARG A 372 9.70 -15.28 14.58
CA ARG A 372 9.39 -16.12 15.76
C ARG A 372 9.32 -15.30 17.04
N GLU A 373 10.26 -14.37 17.23
CA GLU A 373 10.25 -13.47 18.38
C GLU A 373 9.03 -12.53 18.37
N MET A 374 8.66 -12.00 17.21
CA MET A 374 7.47 -11.16 17.05
C MET A 374 6.19 -11.95 17.34
N GLU A 375 6.03 -13.15 16.79
CA GLU A 375 4.87 -14.01 17.06
C GLU A 375 4.74 -14.30 18.56
N GLU A 376 5.82 -14.76 19.22
CA GLU A 376 5.82 -15.05 20.65
C GLU A 376 5.47 -13.80 21.48
N GLN A 377 6.11 -12.66 21.20
CA GLN A 377 5.87 -11.42 21.92
C GLN A 377 4.45 -10.90 21.73
N SER A 378 3.90 -11.02 20.52
CA SER A 378 2.55 -10.60 20.19
C SER A 378 1.48 -11.49 20.85
N GLU A 379 1.71 -12.81 20.98
CA GLU A 379 0.82 -13.70 21.74
C GLU A 379 0.79 -13.31 23.22
N ARG A 380 1.95 -13.12 23.85
CA ARG A 380 2.03 -12.67 25.26
C ARG A 380 1.34 -11.32 25.46
N PHE A 381 1.52 -10.39 24.52
CA PHE A 381 0.84 -9.10 24.55
C PHE A 381 -0.68 -9.26 24.47
N GLY A 382 -1.17 -10.06 23.51
CA GLY A 382 -2.59 -10.33 23.33
C GLY A 382 -3.25 -11.01 24.54
N GLU A 383 -2.57 -11.96 25.17
CA GLU A 383 -3.04 -12.59 26.42
C GLU A 383 -3.13 -11.60 27.58
N ALA A 384 -2.12 -10.73 27.73
CA ALA A 384 -2.09 -9.75 28.80
C ALA A 384 -3.22 -8.71 28.70
N VAL A 385 -3.58 -8.29 27.48
CA VAL A 385 -4.72 -7.38 27.24
C VAL A 385 -6.06 -8.12 27.14
N LYS A 386 -6.06 -9.45 27.27
CA LYS A 386 -7.23 -10.32 27.09
C LYS A 386 -7.93 -10.09 25.75
N LEU A 387 -7.15 -10.10 24.67
CA LEU A 387 -7.68 -9.98 23.31
C LEU A 387 -8.80 -11.02 23.09
N ASN A 388 -9.99 -10.54 22.74
CA ASN A 388 -11.20 -11.36 22.60
C ASN A 388 -11.80 -11.35 21.17
N SER A 389 -10.99 -10.96 20.19
CA SER A 389 -11.33 -10.99 18.77
C SER A 389 -10.04 -10.97 17.96
N VAL A 390 -10.06 -10.39 16.76
CA VAL A 390 -8.86 -10.20 15.92
C VAL A 390 -8.27 -8.81 16.12
N SER A 391 -6.95 -8.73 16.11
CA SER A 391 -6.16 -7.49 16.14
C SER A 391 -4.87 -7.69 15.35
N THR A 392 -4.16 -6.61 15.06
CA THR A 392 -2.83 -6.70 14.44
C THR A 392 -1.77 -6.00 15.29
N PHE A 393 -0.67 -6.69 15.56
CA PHE A 393 0.48 -6.18 16.29
C PHE A 393 1.54 -5.67 15.30
N GLU A 394 1.80 -4.36 15.26
CA GLU A 394 2.71 -3.75 14.29
C GLU A 394 4.10 -3.48 14.87
N SER A 395 5.15 -3.63 14.06
CA SER A 395 6.54 -3.40 14.44
C SER A 395 7.37 -2.79 13.31
N ILE A 396 8.31 -1.94 13.71
CA ILE A 396 9.42 -1.51 12.85
C ILE A 396 10.52 -2.56 12.92
N ILE A 397 11.07 -2.94 11.77
CA ILE A 397 12.24 -3.83 11.69
C ILE A 397 13.44 -3.05 11.16
N GLU A 398 14.59 -3.21 11.81
CA GLU A 398 15.89 -2.74 11.35
C GLU A 398 16.93 -3.86 11.56
N GLY A 399 17.43 -4.42 10.45
CA GLY A 399 18.30 -5.61 10.49
C GLY A 399 17.60 -6.81 11.14
N THR A 400 18.15 -7.28 12.26
CA THR A 400 17.61 -8.41 13.04
C THR A 400 16.91 -7.95 14.33
N ASN A 401 16.54 -6.67 14.44
CA ASN A 401 15.82 -6.13 15.58
C ASN A 401 14.42 -5.73 15.14
N HIS A 402 13.40 -6.03 15.95
CA HIS A 402 12.07 -5.46 15.83
C HIS A 402 11.77 -4.53 17.00
N PHE A 403 10.90 -3.56 16.74
CA PHE A 403 10.43 -2.59 17.72
C PHE A 403 8.92 -2.43 17.58
N PHE A 404 8.20 -2.82 18.61
CA PHE A 404 6.75 -2.66 18.71
C PHE A 404 6.34 -1.20 18.52
N MET A 405 5.36 -0.98 17.64
CA MET A 405 4.79 0.33 17.35
C MET A 405 3.47 0.54 18.07
N GLU A 406 2.48 -0.29 17.72
CA GLU A 406 1.10 -0.19 18.14
C GLU A 406 0.34 -1.50 17.88
N VAL A 407 -0.87 -1.60 18.43
CA VAL A 407 -1.82 -2.66 18.08
C VAL A 407 -3.05 -2.02 17.45
N ASN A 408 -3.38 -2.46 16.25
CA ASN A 408 -4.66 -2.13 15.62
C ASN A 408 -5.73 -3.06 16.20
N THR A 409 -6.63 -2.53 17.04
CA THR A 409 -7.69 -3.31 17.70
C THR A 409 -8.91 -3.52 16.80
N ARG A 410 -8.66 -4.02 15.60
CA ARG A 410 -9.64 -4.30 14.55
C ARG A 410 -9.04 -5.25 13.51
N ILE A 411 -9.89 -5.76 12.61
CA ILE A 411 -9.43 -6.37 11.37
C ILE A 411 -8.74 -5.31 10.49
N GLN A 412 -7.77 -5.71 9.68
CA GLN A 412 -7.07 -4.83 8.75
C GLN A 412 -7.47 -5.12 7.29
N VAL A 413 -7.09 -4.25 6.37
CA VAL A 413 -7.47 -4.40 4.94
C VAL A 413 -6.81 -5.68 4.40
N GLU A 414 -5.52 -5.80 4.65
CA GLU A 414 -4.59 -6.85 4.24
C GLU A 414 -4.75 -8.18 4.98
N HIS A 415 -5.84 -8.36 5.74
CA HIS A 415 -6.10 -9.59 6.47
C HIS A 415 -6.28 -10.80 5.54
N ARG A 416 -6.69 -10.56 4.28
CA ARG A 416 -6.83 -11.55 3.22
C ARG A 416 -5.50 -12.25 2.93
N VAL A 417 -4.36 -11.54 3.04
CA VAL A 417 -3.02 -12.14 2.94
C VAL A 417 -2.81 -13.23 4.00
N THR A 418 -3.27 -13.00 5.23
CA THR A 418 -3.20 -14.00 6.31
C THR A 418 -4.16 -15.17 6.04
N GLU A 419 -5.37 -14.90 5.57
CA GLU A 419 -6.33 -15.94 5.21
C GLU A 419 -5.83 -16.82 4.06
N MET A 420 -5.04 -16.29 3.13
CA MET A 420 -4.41 -17.11 2.08
C MET A 420 -3.39 -18.09 2.66
N VAL A 421 -2.67 -17.73 3.73
CA VAL A 421 -1.62 -18.60 4.25
C VAL A 421 -2.10 -19.55 5.34
N TYR A 422 -3.09 -19.17 6.16
CA TYR A 422 -3.52 -19.97 7.29
C TYR A 422 -5.04 -20.15 7.39
N SER A 423 -5.43 -21.31 7.90
CA SER A 423 -6.76 -21.59 8.44
C SER A 423 -6.67 -22.00 9.92
N LEU A 424 -7.79 -21.96 10.61
CA LEU A 424 -7.91 -22.25 12.04
C LEU A 424 -8.68 -23.55 12.22
N LYS A 425 -8.07 -24.56 12.84
CA LYS A 425 -8.72 -25.82 13.17
C LYS A 425 -9.13 -25.85 14.64
N PHE A 426 -10.44 -25.82 14.90
CA PHE A 426 -11.02 -25.99 16.22
C PHE A 426 -11.39 -27.47 16.45
N LYS A 427 -10.95 -28.04 17.57
CA LYS A 427 -11.19 -29.44 17.92
C LYS A 427 -12.12 -29.55 19.11
N ASN A 428 -12.89 -30.64 19.16
CA ASN A 428 -13.66 -30.99 20.33
C ASN A 428 -12.72 -31.61 21.41
N SER A 429 -12.77 -31.10 22.65
CA SER A 429 -11.99 -31.66 23.77
C SER A 429 -12.38 -33.09 24.12
N GLU A 430 -13.66 -33.43 23.94
CA GLU A 430 -14.20 -34.74 24.32
C GLU A 430 -14.01 -35.78 23.21
N ASN A 431 -13.84 -35.34 21.95
CA ASN A 431 -13.65 -36.21 20.80
C ASN A 431 -12.75 -35.54 19.75
N GLN A 432 -11.45 -35.83 19.77
CA GLN A 432 -10.48 -35.19 18.86
C GLN A 432 -10.69 -35.49 17.37
N ASN A 433 -11.50 -36.50 17.02
CA ASN A 433 -11.88 -36.77 15.64
C ASN A 433 -12.94 -35.80 15.12
N GLU A 434 -13.66 -35.10 16.01
CA GLU A 434 -14.57 -34.02 15.65
C GLU A 434 -13.84 -32.67 15.66
N PHE A 435 -13.81 -32.04 14.50
CA PHE A 435 -13.23 -30.71 14.32
C PHE A 435 -13.98 -29.94 13.22
N PHE A 436 -13.77 -28.64 13.20
CA PHE A 436 -14.11 -27.79 12.06
C PHE A 436 -12.97 -26.80 11.80
N ILE A 437 -12.86 -26.38 10.54
CA ILE A 437 -11.85 -25.46 10.06
C ILE A 437 -12.53 -24.16 9.64
N VAL A 438 -11.98 -23.04 10.10
CA VAL A 438 -12.39 -21.69 9.71
C VAL A 438 -11.26 -21.08 8.90
N ASP A 439 -11.58 -20.58 7.72
CA ASP A 439 -10.60 -20.01 6.80
C ASP A 439 -10.87 -18.53 6.48
N SER A 440 -11.78 -17.91 7.25
CA SER A 440 -12.00 -16.47 7.27
C SER A 440 -11.98 -15.88 8.69
N LEU A 441 -11.34 -14.73 8.84
CA LEU A 441 -11.27 -13.97 10.08
C LEU A 441 -12.62 -13.32 10.43
N ILE A 442 -13.45 -12.89 9.47
CA ILE A 442 -14.79 -12.38 9.79
C ILE A 442 -15.69 -13.52 10.31
N GLU A 443 -15.58 -14.74 9.75
CA GLU A 443 -16.24 -15.92 10.32
C GLU A 443 -15.73 -16.22 11.74
N ALA A 444 -14.41 -16.13 11.96
CA ALA A 444 -13.82 -16.32 13.28
C ALA A 444 -14.28 -15.26 14.29
N MET A 445 -14.42 -13.99 13.87
CA MET A 445 -14.95 -12.90 14.70
C MET A 445 -16.40 -13.16 15.12
N ALA A 446 -17.25 -13.62 14.19
CA ALA A 446 -18.64 -13.98 14.49
C ALA A 446 -18.74 -15.17 15.45
N LEU A 447 -17.86 -16.17 15.28
CA LEU A 447 -17.77 -17.31 16.21
C LEU A 447 -17.31 -16.88 17.60
N LEU A 448 -16.30 -16.02 17.70
CA LEU A 448 -15.78 -15.53 18.98
C LEU A 448 -16.81 -14.64 19.70
N SER A 449 -17.55 -13.79 18.98
CA SER A 449 -18.52 -12.88 19.58
C SER A 449 -19.67 -13.61 20.27
N LEU A 450 -20.02 -14.82 19.80
CA LEU A 450 -21.11 -15.62 20.36
C LEU A 450 -20.62 -16.77 21.25
N HIS A 451 -19.56 -17.47 20.83
CA HIS A 451 -19.10 -18.74 21.43
C HIS A 451 -17.69 -18.68 22.00
N GLY A 452 -17.03 -17.53 22.06
CA GLY A 452 -15.61 -17.38 22.40
C GLY A 452 -15.15 -18.14 23.67
N LYS A 453 -15.95 -18.10 24.75
CA LYS A 453 -15.65 -18.80 26.01
C LYS A 453 -15.63 -20.34 25.90
N ARG A 454 -16.30 -20.90 24.88
CA ARG A 454 -16.39 -22.35 24.65
C ARG A 454 -15.31 -22.84 23.67
N LEU A 455 -14.69 -21.92 22.92
CA LEU A 455 -13.70 -22.24 21.90
C LEU A 455 -12.31 -22.40 22.52
N GLN A 456 -11.71 -23.56 22.33
CA GLN A 456 -10.30 -23.80 22.67
C GLN A 456 -9.37 -23.10 21.69
N LYS A 457 -8.11 -22.88 22.09
CA LYS A 457 -7.06 -22.34 21.22
C LYS A 457 -6.96 -23.23 19.96
N PRO A 458 -7.23 -22.70 18.76
CA PRO A 458 -7.21 -23.49 17.54
C PRO A 458 -5.78 -23.86 17.14
N GLU A 459 -5.66 -24.89 16.30
CA GLU A 459 -4.42 -25.21 15.61
C GLU A 459 -4.35 -24.40 14.30
N ARG A 460 -3.20 -23.77 14.04
CA ARG A 460 -2.92 -23.09 12.77
C ARG A 460 -2.60 -24.12 11.69
N ILE A 461 -3.34 -24.09 10.58
CA ILE A 461 -3.15 -24.98 9.43
C ILE A 461 -2.64 -24.17 8.25
N LEU A 462 -1.48 -24.54 7.71
CA LEU A 462 -0.95 -23.92 6.49
C LEU A 462 -1.84 -24.28 5.28
N ARG A 463 -2.27 -23.26 4.54
CA ARG A 463 -2.96 -23.40 3.25
C ARG A 463 -1.97 -23.27 2.10
N TYR A 464 -1.33 -22.10 2.01
CA TYR A 464 -0.32 -21.75 1.02
C TYR A 464 0.87 -21.10 1.72
N PRO A 465 2.12 -21.39 1.32
CA PRO A 465 3.29 -20.75 1.92
C PRO A 465 3.34 -19.23 1.72
N SER A 466 2.83 -18.71 0.60
CA SER A 466 2.83 -17.27 0.31
C SER A 466 1.44 -16.76 -0.11
N GLY A 467 1.05 -15.63 0.49
CA GLY A 467 -0.05 -14.77 0.07
C GLY A 467 0.46 -13.36 -0.27
N ALA A 468 -0.23 -12.66 -1.16
CA ALA A 468 0.07 -11.29 -1.55
C ALA A 468 -1.21 -10.51 -1.85
N GLU A 469 -1.21 -9.22 -1.57
CA GLU A 469 -2.30 -8.29 -1.88
C GLU A 469 -1.72 -7.01 -2.49
N VAL A 470 -2.40 -6.46 -3.50
CA VAL A 470 -2.16 -5.09 -3.98
C VAL A 470 -3.44 -4.27 -3.89
N ARG A 471 -3.28 -3.02 -3.46
CA ARG A 471 -4.37 -2.04 -3.43
C ARG A 471 -4.45 -1.26 -4.74
N ILE A 472 -5.50 -1.50 -5.51
CA ILE A 472 -5.81 -0.72 -6.70
C ILE A 472 -6.50 0.56 -6.25
N ASN A 473 -5.79 1.67 -6.38
CA ASN A 473 -6.24 2.99 -5.95
C ASN A 473 -6.46 3.92 -7.14
N ALA A 474 -7.37 4.87 -6.98
CA ALA A 474 -7.62 5.97 -7.90
C ALA A 474 -6.52 7.04 -7.76
N THR A 475 -5.34 6.72 -8.29
CA THR A 475 -4.17 7.59 -8.27
C THR A 475 -3.51 7.63 -9.65
N ASN A 476 -2.77 8.70 -9.91
CA ASN A 476 -2.01 8.86 -11.15
C ASN A 476 -0.71 8.03 -11.14
N LYS A 477 0.08 8.14 -12.22
CA LYS A 477 1.38 7.45 -12.36
C LYS A 477 2.41 7.83 -11.28
N ALA A 478 2.21 8.92 -10.55
CA ALA A 478 3.04 9.33 -9.41
C ALA A 478 2.42 8.95 -8.05
N ILE A 479 1.36 8.12 -8.03
CA ILE A 479 0.61 7.72 -6.83
C ILE A 479 -0.05 8.94 -6.13
N GLN A 480 -0.33 10.01 -6.85
CA GLN A 480 -1.10 11.14 -6.32
C GLN A 480 -2.61 10.87 -6.51
N PRO A 481 -3.48 11.25 -5.56
CA PRO A 481 -4.93 11.06 -5.68
C PRO A 481 -5.52 11.63 -6.97
N HIS A 482 -6.37 10.86 -7.63
CA HIS A 482 -7.07 11.24 -8.86
C HIS A 482 -8.56 10.89 -8.76
N ALA A 483 -9.32 11.79 -8.15
CA ALA A 483 -10.77 11.65 -8.01
C ALA A 483 -11.51 12.17 -9.26
N GLY A 484 -12.70 11.62 -9.51
CA GLY A 484 -13.64 12.10 -10.55
C GLY A 484 -13.74 11.22 -11.79
N GLY A 485 -12.80 10.29 -11.98
CA GLY A 485 -12.84 9.31 -13.08
C GLY A 485 -14.06 8.39 -13.03
N VAL A 486 -14.47 7.90 -14.20
CA VAL A 486 -15.62 6.99 -14.35
C VAL A 486 -15.15 5.68 -14.95
N ILE A 487 -15.29 4.58 -14.21
CA ILE A 487 -15.07 3.22 -14.70
C ILE A 487 -16.26 2.84 -15.58
N MET A 488 -16.00 2.47 -16.83
CA MET A 488 -17.01 2.06 -17.81
C MET A 488 -16.93 0.57 -18.15
N ASN A 489 -15.75 -0.03 -18.01
CA ASN A 489 -15.58 -1.45 -18.18
C ASN A 489 -14.46 -1.94 -17.26
N TRP A 490 -14.65 -3.16 -16.75
CA TRP A 490 -13.64 -3.93 -16.05
C TRP A 490 -13.65 -5.36 -16.59
N SER A 491 -12.48 -5.90 -16.90
CA SER A 491 -12.32 -7.32 -17.20
C SER A 491 -12.90 -8.21 -16.09
N LYS A 492 -13.34 -9.42 -16.45
CA LYS A 492 -13.75 -10.42 -15.45
C LYS A 492 -12.54 -10.85 -14.62
N PRO A 493 -12.72 -11.23 -13.35
CA PRO A 493 -11.66 -11.87 -12.58
C PRO A 493 -11.12 -13.12 -13.29
N LEU A 494 -9.81 -13.36 -13.21
CA LEU A 494 -9.23 -14.63 -13.63
C LEU A 494 -9.68 -15.79 -12.71
N PRO A 495 -9.59 -17.06 -13.14
CA PRO A 495 -10.01 -18.20 -12.33
C PRO A 495 -9.34 -18.30 -10.94
N ASP A 496 -8.10 -17.84 -10.82
CA ASP A 496 -7.30 -17.81 -9.59
C ASP A 496 -7.15 -16.41 -8.98
N GLU A 497 -7.84 -15.41 -9.53
CA GLU A 497 -7.86 -14.05 -8.99
C GLU A 497 -8.92 -13.92 -7.89
N ILE A 498 -8.49 -13.51 -6.70
CA ILE A 498 -9.38 -13.05 -5.66
C ILE A 498 -9.45 -11.52 -5.77
N ARG A 499 -10.66 -10.98 -5.99
CA ARG A 499 -10.91 -9.56 -6.20
C ARG A 499 -11.97 -9.05 -5.23
N ASP A 500 -11.56 -8.14 -4.35
CA ASP A 500 -12.45 -7.49 -3.39
C ASP A 500 -12.67 -6.02 -3.81
N ASP A 501 -13.71 -5.74 -4.61
CA ASP A 501 -13.94 -4.47 -5.32
C ASP A 501 -15.26 -3.75 -4.96
N GLN A 502 -15.77 -3.95 -3.74
CA GLN A 502 -17.05 -3.41 -3.23
C GLN A 502 -18.28 -3.63 -4.15
N GLY A 503 -18.19 -4.56 -5.11
CA GLY A 503 -19.25 -4.88 -6.06
C GLY A 503 -19.27 -4.01 -7.33
N ILE A 504 -18.21 -3.22 -7.58
CA ILE A 504 -18.11 -2.36 -8.77
C ILE A 504 -18.19 -3.19 -10.06
N SER A 505 -17.51 -4.33 -10.11
CA SER A 505 -17.47 -5.23 -11.27
C SER A 505 -18.75 -6.02 -11.50
N ILE A 506 -19.73 -5.97 -10.58
CA ILE A 506 -21.00 -6.66 -10.74
C ILE A 506 -21.76 -6.04 -11.91
N ARG A 507 -21.90 -6.82 -12.98
CA ARG A 507 -22.68 -6.47 -14.17
C ARG A 507 -24.17 -6.50 -13.86
N ASN A 508 -24.94 -5.72 -14.60
CA ASN A 508 -26.38 -5.75 -14.53
C ASN A 508 -26.86 -7.19 -14.85
N PRO A 509 -27.65 -7.84 -13.97
CA PRO A 509 -28.05 -9.23 -14.15
C PRO A 509 -29.01 -9.44 -15.34
N ASP A 510 -29.80 -8.42 -15.69
CA ASP A 510 -30.79 -8.50 -16.79
C ASP A 510 -30.15 -8.27 -18.16
N MET A 511 -29.19 -7.34 -18.26
CA MET A 511 -28.58 -6.93 -19.54
C MET A 511 -27.16 -7.46 -19.75
N GLY A 512 -26.48 -7.93 -18.69
CA GLY A 512 -25.06 -8.30 -18.73
C GLY A 512 -24.10 -7.11 -18.91
N LEU A 513 -24.61 -5.88 -18.92
CA LEU A 513 -23.82 -4.67 -19.13
C LEU A 513 -23.10 -4.23 -17.85
N PHE A 514 -21.91 -3.65 -18.01
CA PHE A 514 -21.19 -3.03 -16.90
C PHE A 514 -21.93 -1.76 -16.46
N VAL A 515 -22.12 -1.58 -15.16
CA VAL A 515 -22.74 -0.36 -14.62
C VAL A 515 -21.64 0.64 -14.34
N HIS A 516 -21.68 1.79 -15.03
CA HIS A 516 -20.68 2.83 -14.86
C HIS A 516 -20.55 3.24 -13.39
N TYR A 517 -19.31 3.37 -12.93
CA TYR A 517 -19.01 3.70 -11.55
C TYR A 517 -18.11 4.93 -11.48
N LYS A 518 -18.56 5.99 -10.83
CA LYS A 518 -17.79 7.20 -10.60
C LYS A 518 -16.95 7.04 -9.34
N VAL A 519 -15.64 7.18 -9.48
CA VAL A 519 -14.70 7.18 -8.36
C VAL A 519 -14.74 8.55 -7.68
N ALA A 520 -15.66 8.70 -6.74
CA ALA A 520 -15.88 9.93 -6.01
C ALA A 520 -14.81 10.15 -4.93
N GLY A 521 -14.34 11.40 -4.77
CA GLY A 521 -13.36 11.78 -3.73
C GLY A 521 -13.92 11.88 -2.31
N ALA A 522 -15.08 11.27 -2.04
CA ALA A 522 -15.81 11.35 -0.77
C ALA A 522 -15.16 10.52 0.35
N TYR A 523 -14.47 9.44 -0.04
CA TYR A 523 -13.81 8.47 0.83
C TYR A 523 -12.46 8.08 0.25
N ASP A 524 -11.80 7.06 0.81
CA ASP A 524 -10.47 6.62 0.39
C ASP A 524 -10.37 6.28 -1.11
N SER A 525 -9.13 6.24 -1.61
CA SER A 525 -8.83 5.99 -3.02
C SER A 525 -8.96 4.54 -3.46
N ASN A 526 -9.24 3.61 -2.55
CA ASN A 526 -9.32 2.19 -2.84
C ASN A 526 -10.50 1.85 -3.76
N ILE A 527 -10.18 1.27 -4.92
CA ILE A 527 -11.13 0.73 -5.89
C ILE A 527 -11.33 -0.76 -5.61
N ALA A 528 -10.23 -1.50 -5.45
CA ALA A 528 -10.24 -2.92 -5.12
C ALA A 528 -8.93 -3.41 -4.50
N LEU A 529 -9.03 -4.58 -3.87
CA LEU A 529 -7.89 -5.41 -3.50
C LEU A 529 -7.78 -6.56 -4.52
N LEU A 530 -6.59 -6.76 -5.08
CA LEU A 530 -6.28 -7.95 -5.88
C LEU A 530 -5.35 -8.84 -5.07
N ILE A 531 -5.79 -10.06 -4.82
CA ILE A 531 -5.15 -10.99 -3.90
C ILE A 531 -4.77 -12.26 -4.66
N SER A 532 -3.60 -12.81 -4.32
CA SER A 532 -3.11 -14.07 -4.85
C SER A 532 -2.39 -14.89 -3.79
N HIS A 533 -2.18 -16.16 -4.10
CA HIS A 533 -1.39 -17.08 -3.30
C HIS A 533 -0.44 -17.90 -4.20
N GLY A 534 0.57 -18.52 -3.61
CA GLY A 534 1.51 -19.37 -4.34
C GLY A 534 2.32 -20.33 -3.48
N GLU A 535 2.99 -21.28 -4.14
CA GLU A 535 3.78 -22.33 -3.49
C GLU A 535 5.10 -21.84 -2.89
N ASN A 536 5.55 -20.67 -3.33
CA ASN A 536 6.67 -19.89 -2.81
C ASN A 536 6.45 -18.42 -3.20
N ARG A 537 7.31 -17.51 -2.72
CA ARG A 537 7.17 -16.08 -2.97
C ARG A 537 7.25 -15.72 -4.46
N LYS A 538 8.17 -16.35 -5.20
CA LYS A 538 8.36 -16.09 -6.64
C LYS A 538 7.12 -16.52 -7.45
N ASP A 539 6.63 -17.73 -7.21
CA ASP A 539 5.39 -18.24 -7.84
C ASP A 539 4.20 -17.31 -7.58
N ASN A 540 4.01 -16.89 -6.33
CA ASN A 540 2.93 -15.97 -5.97
C ASN A 540 3.03 -14.62 -6.70
N LEU A 541 4.22 -14.00 -6.72
CA LEU A 541 4.42 -12.72 -7.43
C LEU A 541 4.26 -12.87 -8.96
N VAL A 542 4.62 -14.01 -9.55
CA VAL A 542 4.34 -14.30 -10.97
C VAL A 542 2.84 -14.37 -11.24
N ARG A 543 2.08 -15.06 -10.38
CA ARG A 543 0.60 -15.12 -10.47
C ARG A 543 -0.02 -13.74 -10.34
N LEU A 544 0.39 -12.96 -9.33
CA LEU A 544 -0.06 -11.59 -9.12
C LEU A 544 0.28 -10.69 -10.31
N GLY A 545 1.49 -10.81 -10.85
CA GLY A 545 1.91 -10.14 -12.07
C GLY A 545 1.01 -10.49 -13.26
N ASN A 546 0.62 -11.76 -13.42
CA ASN A 546 -0.30 -12.17 -14.49
C ASN A 546 -1.74 -11.67 -14.27
N ILE A 547 -2.23 -11.62 -13.03
CA ILE A 547 -3.50 -10.99 -12.68
C ILE A 547 -3.48 -9.51 -13.12
N LEU A 548 -2.45 -8.76 -12.73
CA LEU A 548 -2.31 -7.35 -13.10
C LEU A 548 -2.19 -7.16 -14.61
N ARG A 549 -1.44 -8.03 -15.30
CA ARG A 549 -1.27 -8.03 -16.76
C ARG A 549 -2.60 -8.18 -17.51
N LYS A 550 -3.49 -9.04 -17.02
CA LYS A 550 -4.80 -9.34 -17.64
C LYS A 550 -5.94 -8.46 -17.11
N THR A 551 -5.68 -7.64 -16.09
CA THR A 551 -6.68 -6.74 -15.51
C THR A 551 -6.84 -5.51 -16.40
N GLU A 552 -8.02 -5.33 -16.99
CA GLU A 552 -8.35 -4.14 -17.76
C GLU A 552 -9.39 -3.29 -17.02
N LEU A 553 -9.03 -2.05 -16.65
CA LEU A 553 -9.98 -1.02 -16.21
C LEU A 553 -9.99 0.12 -17.22
N ARG A 554 -11.14 0.38 -17.84
CA ARG A 554 -11.31 1.43 -18.86
C ARG A 554 -12.36 2.44 -18.42
N GLY A 555 -12.13 3.70 -18.73
CA GLY A 555 -12.99 4.78 -18.25
C GLY A 555 -12.63 6.17 -18.75
N TYR A 556 -13.52 7.13 -18.50
CA TYR A 556 -13.24 8.55 -18.75
C TYR A 556 -12.48 9.16 -17.58
N ASP A 557 -11.41 9.89 -17.88
CA ASP A 557 -10.54 10.52 -16.87
C ASP A 557 -10.18 9.55 -15.73
N LEU A 558 -10.01 8.27 -16.05
CA LEU A 558 -9.71 7.22 -15.08
C LEU A 558 -8.19 7.08 -15.00
N GLN A 559 -7.66 7.23 -13.78
CA GLN A 559 -6.26 6.91 -13.48
C GLN A 559 -6.22 5.99 -12.28
N THR A 560 -5.41 4.94 -12.39
CA THR A 560 -5.18 3.99 -11.30
C THR A 560 -3.70 3.65 -11.21
N ASN A 561 -3.27 3.18 -10.04
CA ASN A 561 -1.92 2.64 -9.82
C ASN A 561 -1.72 1.20 -10.36
N LEU A 562 -2.62 0.67 -11.20
CA LEU A 562 -2.53 -0.70 -11.73
C LEU A 562 -1.16 -0.96 -12.39
N LEU A 563 -0.73 -0.07 -13.30
CA LEU A 563 0.53 -0.22 -14.01
C LEU A 563 1.75 0.02 -13.11
N VAL A 564 1.61 0.83 -12.05
CA VAL A 564 2.65 1.01 -11.03
C VAL A 564 2.95 -0.32 -10.36
N HIS A 565 1.90 -1.03 -9.93
CA HIS A 565 2.03 -2.35 -9.31
C HIS A 565 2.58 -3.38 -10.28
N TYR A 566 2.11 -3.39 -11.53
CA TYR A 566 2.60 -4.33 -12.54
C TYR A 566 4.08 -4.10 -12.85
N GLY A 567 4.50 -2.85 -13.02
CA GLY A 567 5.91 -2.48 -13.20
C GLY A 567 6.77 -2.87 -11.99
N LEU A 568 6.31 -2.56 -10.78
CA LEU A 568 7.01 -2.86 -9.54
C LEU A 568 7.21 -4.36 -9.32
N ILE A 569 6.17 -5.17 -9.49
CA ILE A 569 6.25 -6.62 -9.28
C ILE A 569 7.23 -7.26 -10.26
N ASN A 570 7.21 -6.87 -11.53
CA ASN A 570 8.16 -7.41 -12.51
C ASN A 570 9.59 -6.94 -12.22
N TRP A 571 9.77 -5.71 -11.74
CA TRP A 571 11.08 -5.24 -11.26
C TRP A 571 11.57 -6.08 -10.07
N ILE A 572 10.72 -6.35 -9.08
CA ILE A 572 11.05 -7.22 -7.93
C ILE A 572 11.45 -8.62 -8.40
N LEU A 573 10.66 -9.22 -9.31
CA LEU A 573 10.93 -10.54 -9.88
C LEU A 573 12.28 -10.60 -10.63
N GLY A 574 12.70 -9.50 -11.25
CA GLY A 574 14.00 -9.36 -11.90
C GLY A 574 15.19 -9.24 -10.95
N LYS A 575 14.95 -8.80 -9.70
CA LYS A 575 15.98 -8.61 -8.68
C LYS A 575 16.05 -9.78 -7.71
N ASP A 576 15.07 -9.90 -6.82
CA ASP A 576 14.87 -11.06 -5.94
C ASP A 576 13.45 -11.03 -5.37
N ALA A 577 12.72 -12.14 -5.43
CA ALA A 577 11.35 -12.23 -4.93
C ALA A 577 11.25 -12.02 -3.39
N MET A 578 12.33 -12.28 -2.65
CA MET A 578 12.43 -12.06 -1.20
C MET A 578 12.96 -10.67 -0.84
N PHE A 579 12.91 -9.72 -1.78
CA PHE A 579 13.26 -8.31 -1.57
C PHE A 579 12.65 -7.74 -0.28
N LYS A 580 13.46 -6.95 0.45
CA LYS A 580 13.17 -6.32 1.74
C LYS A 580 13.12 -4.79 1.57
N PRO A 581 12.04 -4.23 0.99
CA PRO A 581 11.91 -2.79 0.81
C PRO A 581 11.85 -2.08 2.15
N SER A 582 12.41 -0.88 2.24
CA SER A 582 12.12 0.04 3.35
C SER A 582 10.86 0.86 3.06
N THR A 583 10.29 1.46 4.09
CA THR A 583 9.13 2.35 3.96
C THR A 583 9.38 3.59 3.09
N ALA A 584 10.65 3.93 2.85
CA ALA A 584 11.08 5.03 1.99
C ALA A 584 11.42 4.59 0.56
N PHE A 585 11.27 3.30 0.24
CA PHE A 585 11.65 2.76 -1.07
C PHE A 585 10.82 3.37 -2.21
N MET A 586 9.49 3.41 -2.05
CA MET A 586 8.57 3.75 -3.16
C MET A 586 8.82 5.13 -3.76
N ILE A 587 9.10 6.15 -2.95
CA ILE A 587 9.36 7.50 -3.47
C ILE A 587 10.63 7.54 -4.32
N SER A 588 11.64 6.74 -3.99
CA SER A 588 12.89 6.63 -4.77
C SER A 588 12.69 5.79 -6.03
N TYR A 589 11.89 4.72 -5.94
CA TYR A 589 11.47 3.94 -7.11
C TYR A 589 10.74 4.82 -8.12
N LEU A 590 9.75 5.62 -7.69
CA LEU A 590 9.04 6.56 -8.55
C LEU A 590 9.96 7.60 -9.19
N ALA A 591 11.00 8.08 -8.49
CA ALA A 591 11.99 8.97 -9.11
C ALA A 591 12.80 8.25 -10.20
N GLY A 592 13.18 6.99 -9.99
CA GLY A 592 13.81 6.17 -11.03
C GLY A 592 12.91 6.01 -12.27
N VAL A 593 11.61 5.72 -12.06
CA VAL A 593 10.64 5.63 -13.16
C VAL A 593 10.42 6.99 -13.83
N GLY A 594 10.42 8.09 -13.07
CA GLY A 594 10.37 9.45 -13.63
C GLY A 594 11.61 9.81 -14.46
N ALA A 595 12.78 9.31 -14.09
CA ALA A 595 14.00 9.44 -14.89
C ALA A 595 13.91 8.65 -16.21
N LEU A 596 13.25 7.48 -16.21
CA LEU A 596 12.90 6.77 -17.44
C LEU A 596 11.91 7.56 -18.29
N GLU A 597 10.81 8.04 -17.71
CA GLU A 597 9.77 8.84 -18.38
C GLU A 597 10.36 10.03 -19.13
N LYS A 598 11.34 10.71 -18.52
CA LYS A 598 12.07 11.82 -19.15
C LYS A 598 12.70 11.43 -20.50
N ILE A 599 13.16 10.20 -20.66
CA ILE A 599 13.80 9.68 -21.88
C ILE A 599 12.75 9.09 -22.82
N VAL A 600 11.91 8.18 -22.33
CA VAL A 600 11.03 7.36 -23.19
C VAL A 600 9.96 8.20 -23.90
N LYS A 601 9.47 9.28 -23.29
CA LYS A 601 8.50 10.19 -23.91
C LYS A 601 9.02 10.87 -25.19
N ASP A 602 10.35 10.94 -25.34
CA ASP A 602 11.03 11.58 -26.47
C ASP A 602 11.58 10.56 -27.48
N VAL A 603 11.27 9.27 -27.31
CA VAL A 603 11.60 8.25 -28.30
C VAL A 603 10.64 8.33 -29.50
N ASP A 604 11.20 8.36 -30.70
CA ASP A 604 10.49 8.34 -31.97
C ASP A 604 10.84 7.06 -32.75
N LEU A 605 9.90 6.13 -32.79
CA LEU A 605 10.13 4.83 -33.44
C LEU A 605 10.23 4.92 -34.96
N GLU A 606 9.69 5.96 -35.60
CA GLU A 606 9.89 6.15 -37.03
C GLU A 606 11.35 6.53 -37.33
N ILE A 607 11.92 7.43 -36.53
CA ILE A 607 13.33 7.82 -36.66
C ILE A 607 14.23 6.60 -36.40
N ALA A 608 13.95 5.85 -35.34
CA ALA A 608 14.68 4.64 -35.01
C ALA A 608 14.63 3.61 -36.15
N TRP A 609 13.43 3.34 -36.68
CA TRP A 609 13.24 2.38 -37.75
C TRP A 609 13.85 2.81 -39.08
N LYS A 610 13.77 4.10 -39.43
CA LYS A 610 14.44 4.68 -40.61
C LYS A 610 15.96 4.48 -40.55
N LYS A 611 16.57 4.67 -39.38
CA LYS A 611 17.99 4.37 -39.14
C LYS A 611 18.28 2.89 -39.39
N THR A 612 17.51 1.98 -38.78
CA THR A 612 17.66 0.52 -38.97
C THR A 612 17.57 0.10 -40.44
N ILE A 613 16.63 0.66 -41.22
CA ILE A 613 16.53 0.39 -42.67
C ILE A 613 17.73 0.96 -43.43
N SER A 614 18.23 2.13 -43.06
CA SER A 614 19.35 2.77 -43.74
C SER A 614 20.67 1.99 -43.59
N GLU A 615 20.85 1.31 -42.47
CA GLU A 615 22.02 0.49 -42.13
C GLU A 615 21.93 -0.96 -42.66
N ALA A 616 20.81 -1.33 -43.30
CA ALA A 616 20.59 -2.67 -43.83
C ALA A 616 21.60 -3.03 -44.94
N ALA A 617 22.27 -4.18 -44.79
CA ALA A 617 23.37 -4.61 -45.64
C ALA A 617 23.00 -4.91 -47.12
N SER A 618 21.72 -5.11 -47.44
CA SER A 618 21.26 -5.44 -48.80
C SER A 618 19.83 -4.99 -49.08
N SER A 619 19.43 -4.99 -50.37
CA SER A 619 18.05 -4.72 -50.79
C SER A 619 17.06 -5.76 -50.26
N ASP A 620 17.46 -7.02 -50.16
CA ASP A 620 16.62 -8.08 -49.58
C ASP A 620 16.49 -7.93 -48.06
N ALA A 621 17.55 -7.51 -47.36
CA ALA A 621 17.44 -7.15 -45.95
C ALA A 621 16.44 -6.01 -45.72
N LYS A 622 16.41 -5.00 -46.59
CA LYS A 622 15.40 -3.92 -46.55
C LYS A 622 13.97 -4.44 -46.76
N LYS A 623 13.76 -5.41 -47.65
CA LYS A 623 12.44 -6.06 -47.83
C LYS A 623 12.02 -6.83 -46.58
N VAL A 624 12.93 -7.60 -45.98
CA VAL A 624 12.67 -8.34 -44.73
C VAL A 624 12.30 -7.38 -43.61
N LEU A 625 13.09 -6.32 -43.42
CA LEU A 625 12.78 -5.27 -42.44
C LEU A 625 11.39 -4.68 -42.72
N SER A 626 11.10 -4.27 -43.95
CA SER A 626 9.79 -3.68 -44.29
C SER A 626 8.60 -4.58 -43.91
N ARG A 627 8.74 -5.91 -43.98
CA ARG A 627 7.72 -6.88 -43.53
C ARG A 627 7.62 -7.04 -42.01
N LYS A 628 8.65 -6.66 -41.25
CA LYS A 628 8.74 -6.81 -39.78
C LYS A 628 8.55 -5.49 -39.04
N LEU A 629 8.23 -4.40 -39.74
CA LEU A 629 8.06 -3.07 -39.14
C LEU A 629 7.07 -3.13 -37.96
N THR A 630 5.87 -3.65 -38.18
CA THR A 630 4.79 -3.68 -37.19
C THR A 630 5.05 -4.74 -36.12
N LEU A 631 5.57 -5.91 -36.50
CA LEU A 631 6.02 -6.95 -35.57
C LEU A 631 6.95 -6.40 -34.47
N ILE A 632 7.86 -5.49 -34.80
CA ILE A 632 8.86 -4.98 -33.85
C ILE A 632 8.43 -3.64 -33.24
N THR A 633 8.03 -2.67 -34.04
CA THR A 633 7.81 -1.30 -33.54
C THR A 633 6.52 -1.15 -32.75
N ARG A 634 5.47 -1.92 -33.04
CA ARG A 634 4.18 -1.82 -32.34
C ARG A 634 4.27 -2.20 -30.86
N PRO A 635 4.81 -3.37 -30.46
CA PRO A 635 4.93 -3.71 -29.05
C PRO A 635 5.92 -2.79 -28.32
N ILE A 636 7.00 -2.35 -28.97
CA ILE A 636 7.89 -1.32 -28.39
C ILE A 636 7.11 -0.03 -28.14
N GLY A 637 6.31 0.42 -29.09
CA GLY A 637 5.49 1.62 -28.97
C GLY A 637 4.47 1.52 -27.85
N GLU A 638 3.83 0.36 -27.68
CA GLU A 638 2.90 0.12 -26.57
C GLU A 638 3.60 0.19 -25.21
N LEU A 639 4.76 -0.45 -25.08
CA LEU A 639 5.57 -0.40 -23.86
C LEU A 639 5.96 1.05 -23.49
N LEU A 640 6.36 1.86 -24.48
CA LEU A 640 6.82 3.24 -24.28
C LEU A 640 5.70 4.22 -23.90
N LYS A 641 4.42 3.83 -23.93
CA LYS A 641 3.31 4.68 -23.46
C LYS A 641 3.31 4.90 -21.94
N ASP A 642 3.99 4.03 -21.19
CA ASP A 642 4.04 4.12 -19.74
C ASP A 642 5.42 3.70 -19.19
N ALA A 643 6.12 4.61 -18.53
CA ALA A 643 7.42 4.31 -17.93
C ALA A 643 7.37 3.22 -16.85
N HIS A 644 6.24 2.95 -16.19
CA HIS A 644 6.13 1.83 -15.24
C HIS A 644 6.22 0.48 -15.96
N LEU A 645 5.61 0.36 -17.15
CA LEU A 645 5.74 -0.83 -18.00
C LEU A 645 7.19 -1.01 -18.46
N VAL A 646 7.84 0.07 -18.91
CA VAL A 646 9.25 0.04 -19.28
C VAL A 646 10.11 -0.41 -18.10
N ALA A 647 9.92 0.20 -16.92
CA ALA A 647 10.65 -0.11 -15.70
C ALA A 647 10.53 -1.58 -15.28
N GLY A 648 9.31 -2.14 -15.34
CA GLY A 648 9.06 -3.54 -15.06
C GLY A 648 9.74 -4.48 -16.06
N PHE A 649 9.56 -4.22 -17.36
CA PHE A 649 10.13 -5.05 -18.42
C PHE A 649 11.67 -5.05 -18.37
N ILE A 650 12.30 -3.86 -18.34
CA ILE A 650 13.76 -3.78 -18.31
C ILE A 650 14.35 -4.26 -16.97
N GLY A 651 13.61 -4.04 -15.88
CA GLY A 651 13.98 -4.52 -14.54
C GLY A 651 14.02 -6.03 -14.47
N PHE A 652 13.02 -6.70 -15.05
CA PHE A 652 12.95 -8.16 -15.17
C PHE A 652 14.08 -8.71 -16.05
N HIS A 653 14.31 -8.09 -17.21
CA HIS A 653 15.20 -8.65 -18.22
C HIS A 653 16.69 -8.35 -18.00
N LEU A 654 17.06 -7.41 -17.13
CA LEU A 654 18.45 -7.21 -16.74
C LEU A 654 19.02 -8.49 -16.13
N ASN A 655 20.17 -8.93 -16.64
CA ASN A 655 20.87 -10.19 -16.32
C ASN A 655 20.10 -11.49 -16.66
N HIS A 656 18.90 -11.39 -17.24
CA HIS A 656 18.12 -12.53 -17.73
C HIS A 656 18.18 -12.64 -19.26
N SER A 657 17.97 -11.52 -19.95
CA SER A 657 17.93 -11.46 -21.41
C SER A 657 19.07 -10.63 -21.99
N TRP A 658 19.62 -9.69 -21.22
CA TRP A 658 20.80 -8.92 -21.57
C TRP A 658 21.61 -8.54 -20.33
N LYS A 659 22.87 -8.16 -20.53
CA LYS A 659 23.69 -7.49 -19.53
C LYS A 659 24.32 -6.23 -20.10
N ILE A 660 24.79 -5.37 -19.21
CA ILE A 660 25.44 -4.10 -19.55
C ILE A 660 26.92 -4.22 -19.22
N SER A 661 27.78 -3.88 -20.18
CA SER A 661 29.24 -3.90 -20.02
C SER A 661 29.80 -2.55 -20.49
N GLY A 662 29.99 -1.63 -19.55
CA GLY A 662 30.26 -0.23 -19.85
C GLY A 662 29.04 0.41 -20.53
N SER A 663 29.21 0.92 -21.74
CA SER A 663 28.11 1.45 -22.57
C SER A 663 27.51 0.42 -23.54
N LYS A 664 28.00 -0.83 -23.55
CA LYS A 664 27.55 -1.87 -24.49
C LYS A 664 26.48 -2.76 -23.88
N ILE A 665 25.47 -3.09 -24.69
CA ILE A 665 24.41 -4.04 -24.36
C ILE A 665 24.72 -5.37 -25.04
N GLU A 666 24.87 -6.42 -24.24
CA GLU A 666 25.15 -7.78 -24.69
C GLU A 666 23.94 -8.66 -24.46
N TRP A 667 23.45 -9.32 -25.51
CA TRP A 667 22.38 -10.30 -25.40
C TRP A 667 22.86 -11.53 -24.63
N LEU A 668 22.05 -12.02 -23.70
CA LEU A 668 22.25 -13.28 -22.99
C LEU A 668 21.38 -14.41 -23.56
N ARG A 669 20.31 -14.04 -24.26
CA ARG A 669 19.35 -14.94 -24.90
C ARG A 669 19.08 -14.48 -26.33
N ASN A 670 18.54 -15.38 -27.14
CA ASN A 670 18.14 -15.09 -28.51
C ASN A 670 17.06 -13.99 -28.53
N PRO A 671 17.29 -12.85 -29.22
CA PRO A 671 16.38 -11.70 -29.19
C PRO A 671 14.96 -11.97 -29.67
N ILE A 672 14.72 -13.03 -30.45
CA ILE A 672 13.35 -13.37 -30.90
C ILE A 672 12.46 -13.82 -29.73
N PHE A 673 13.05 -14.47 -28.71
CA PHE A 673 12.33 -14.85 -27.51
C PHE A 673 12.06 -13.64 -26.62
N ILE A 674 12.94 -12.64 -26.63
CA ILE A 674 12.70 -11.36 -25.95
C ILE A 674 11.53 -10.61 -26.61
N LEU A 675 11.41 -10.67 -27.94
CA LEU A 675 10.27 -10.12 -28.64
C LEU A 675 8.97 -10.85 -28.26
N ALA A 676 8.99 -12.18 -28.17
CA ALA A 676 7.84 -12.96 -27.70
C ALA A 676 7.48 -12.63 -26.24
N ASP A 677 8.47 -12.52 -25.37
CA ASP A 677 8.31 -12.09 -23.97
C ASP A 677 7.67 -10.69 -23.90
N LEU A 678 8.02 -9.77 -24.80
CA LEU A 678 7.43 -8.44 -24.88
C LEU A 678 5.94 -8.47 -25.28
N TYR A 679 5.56 -9.27 -26.28
CA TYR A 679 4.15 -9.48 -26.62
C TYR A 679 3.36 -10.08 -25.46
N HIS A 680 3.93 -11.08 -24.77
CA HIS A 680 3.33 -11.65 -23.57
C HIS A 680 3.16 -10.59 -22.48
N TYR A 681 4.22 -9.87 -22.13
CA TYR A 681 4.23 -8.82 -21.10
C TYR A 681 3.15 -7.76 -21.31
N LEU A 682 2.89 -7.38 -22.57
CA LEU A 682 1.90 -6.37 -22.92
C LEU A 682 0.48 -6.91 -23.07
N ASN A 683 0.26 -8.21 -22.81
CA ASN A 683 -1.01 -8.89 -23.08
C ASN A 683 -1.45 -8.77 -24.55
N MET A 684 -0.49 -8.81 -25.48
CA MET A 684 -0.71 -8.67 -26.93
C MET A 684 -0.56 -9.99 -27.69
N GLU A 685 -0.61 -11.13 -27.00
CA GLU A 685 -0.60 -12.45 -27.63
C GLU A 685 -1.86 -12.67 -28.47
N ALA A 686 -1.82 -13.62 -29.41
CA ALA A 686 -2.99 -13.96 -30.20
C ALA A 686 -4.11 -14.54 -29.30
N ASP A 687 -5.27 -13.89 -29.29
CA ASP A 687 -6.47 -14.30 -28.56
C ASP A 687 -7.73 -14.09 -29.45
N PRO A 688 -8.49 -15.16 -29.76
CA PRO A 688 -9.71 -15.07 -30.59
C PRO A 688 -10.78 -14.09 -30.06
N TYR A 689 -10.76 -13.78 -28.77
CA TYR A 689 -11.75 -12.91 -28.12
C TYR A 689 -11.25 -11.47 -27.90
N GLN A 690 -9.99 -11.19 -28.23
CA GLN A 690 -9.39 -9.86 -28.09
C GLN A 690 -9.50 -9.08 -29.41
N PRO A 691 -9.78 -7.77 -29.40
CA PRO A 691 -9.80 -6.98 -30.64
C PRO A 691 -8.42 -6.95 -31.31
N PRO A 692 -8.32 -6.99 -32.67
CA PRO A 692 -7.02 -6.91 -33.37
C PRO A 692 -6.17 -5.68 -33.04
N SER A 693 -6.76 -4.60 -32.55
CA SER A 693 -6.06 -3.41 -32.07
C SER A 693 -5.25 -3.65 -30.78
N GLU A 694 -5.62 -4.68 -30.01
CA GLU A 694 -5.06 -4.98 -28.68
C GLU A 694 -4.17 -6.23 -28.69
N GLN A 695 -4.07 -6.96 -29.82
CA GLN A 695 -3.24 -8.16 -29.97
C GLN A 695 -2.31 -8.06 -31.18
N ILE A 696 -1.31 -8.94 -31.25
CA ILE A 696 -0.45 -9.15 -32.41
C ILE A 696 -1.30 -9.38 -33.66
N TRP A 697 -0.88 -8.83 -34.80
CA TRP A 697 -1.60 -9.02 -36.06
C TRP A 697 -1.26 -10.35 -36.69
N ASP A 698 -2.24 -10.97 -37.38
CA ASP A 698 -2.13 -12.33 -37.91
C ASP A 698 -0.85 -12.58 -38.72
N HIS A 699 -0.44 -11.63 -39.56
CA HIS A 699 0.78 -11.75 -40.37
C HIS A 699 2.07 -11.59 -39.56
N ASP A 700 2.04 -10.78 -38.50
CA ASP A 700 3.17 -10.60 -37.58
C ASP A 700 3.30 -11.84 -36.68
N ASP A 701 2.17 -12.39 -36.21
CA ASP A 701 2.15 -13.64 -35.44
C ASP A 701 2.64 -14.81 -36.28
N GLU A 702 2.22 -14.94 -37.54
CA GLU A 702 2.73 -15.97 -38.45
C GLU A 702 4.27 -15.91 -38.56
N ILE A 703 4.85 -14.71 -38.65
CA ILE A 703 6.31 -14.53 -38.69
C ILE A 703 6.95 -14.94 -37.35
N LEU A 704 6.39 -14.48 -36.23
CA LEU A 704 6.92 -14.78 -34.90
C LEU A 704 6.86 -16.28 -34.60
N GLN A 705 5.71 -16.93 -34.81
CA GLN A 705 5.55 -18.37 -34.58
C GLN A 705 6.46 -19.20 -35.49
N LYS A 706 6.65 -18.82 -36.76
CA LYS A 706 7.62 -19.49 -37.64
C LYS A 706 9.05 -19.36 -37.11
N ALA A 707 9.41 -18.19 -36.58
CA ALA A 707 10.73 -17.97 -35.99
C ALA A 707 10.93 -18.84 -34.73
N LEU A 708 9.95 -18.86 -33.83
CA LEU A 708 9.99 -19.68 -32.61
C LEU A 708 10.06 -21.18 -32.96
N ALA A 709 9.24 -21.67 -33.88
CA ALA A 709 9.26 -23.04 -34.35
C ALA A 709 10.59 -23.42 -35.01
N PHE A 710 11.20 -22.50 -35.78
CA PHE A 710 12.52 -22.69 -36.37
C PHE A 710 13.59 -22.93 -35.30
N TYR A 711 13.67 -22.10 -34.26
CA TYR A 711 14.65 -22.29 -33.20
C TYR A 711 14.35 -23.50 -32.30
N GLN A 712 13.07 -23.84 -32.08
CA GLN A 712 12.70 -25.07 -31.38
C GLN A 712 13.15 -26.32 -32.16
N GLU A 713 13.00 -26.32 -33.48
CA GLU A 713 13.47 -27.43 -34.32
C GLU A 713 15.00 -27.53 -34.33
N LEU A 714 15.71 -26.41 -34.40
CA LEU A 714 17.17 -26.40 -34.23
C LEU A 714 17.58 -26.93 -32.86
N SER A 715 16.84 -26.59 -31.81
CA SER A 715 17.11 -27.09 -30.46
C SER A 715 17.00 -28.62 -30.39
N LYS A 716 15.93 -29.19 -30.98
CA LYS A 716 15.75 -30.65 -31.05
C LYS A 716 16.89 -31.37 -31.78
N ARG A 717 17.43 -30.76 -32.84
CA ARG A 717 18.50 -31.37 -33.66
C ARG A 717 19.89 -31.24 -33.04
N THR A 718 20.17 -30.10 -32.41
CA THR A 718 21.52 -29.74 -31.93
C THR A 718 21.73 -30.05 -30.46
N GLY A 719 20.65 -30.18 -29.68
CA GLY A 719 20.70 -30.28 -28.22
C GLY A 719 20.95 -28.95 -27.50
N ILE A 720 21.15 -27.85 -28.24
CA ILE A 720 21.34 -26.50 -27.69
C ILE A 720 19.96 -25.88 -27.46
N ALA A 721 19.74 -25.20 -26.33
CA ALA A 721 18.45 -24.56 -26.04
C ALA A 721 18.05 -23.54 -27.13
N ALA A 722 16.76 -23.51 -27.50
CA ALA A 722 16.24 -22.68 -28.60
C ALA A 722 16.48 -21.17 -28.40
N ASP A 723 16.45 -20.72 -27.15
CA ASP A 723 16.66 -19.34 -26.74
C ASP A 723 18.13 -19.02 -26.39
N SER A 724 19.05 -19.97 -26.59
CA SER A 724 20.46 -19.77 -26.28
C SER A 724 21.13 -18.75 -27.20
N ILE A 725 21.93 -17.86 -26.61
CA ILE A 725 22.80 -16.95 -27.37
C ILE A 725 23.94 -17.68 -28.09
N GLU A 726 24.32 -18.87 -27.62
CA GLU A 726 25.33 -19.71 -28.26
C GLU A 726 24.91 -20.09 -29.69
N LEU A 727 23.65 -20.52 -29.84
CA LEU A 727 23.08 -20.90 -31.14
C LEU A 727 23.08 -19.71 -32.10
N VAL A 728 22.66 -18.53 -31.63
CA VAL A 728 22.68 -17.28 -32.41
C VAL A 728 24.10 -16.92 -32.84
N THR A 729 25.07 -17.02 -31.93
CA THR A 729 26.49 -16.69 -32.20
C THR A 729 27.09 -17.65 -33.24
N ALA A 730 26.80 -18.95 -33.13
CA ALA A 730 27.28 -19.94 -34.08
C ALA A 730 26.72 -19.74 -35.49
N LEU A 731 25.41 -19.46 -35.59
CA LEU A 731 24.74 -19.19 -36.87
C LEU A 731 25.18 -17.86 -37.50
N ASN A 732 25.38 -16.80 -36.70
CA ASN A 732 25.95 -15.54 -37.16
C ASN A 732 27.37 -15.71 -37.73
N ALA A 733 28.17 -16.62 -37.16
CA ALA A 733 29.50 -16.94 -37.63
C ALA A 733 29.53 -17.94 -38.80
N GLY A 734 28.36 -18.43 -39.26
CA GLY A 734 28.26 -19.44 -40.31
C GLY A 734 28.92 -20.77 -39.97
N LYS A 735 29.12 -21.06 -38.67
CA LYS A 735 29.81 -22.27 -38.21
C LYS A 735 28.90 -23.49 -38.36
N SER A 736 29.49 -24.62 -38.72
CA SER A 736 28.79 -25.91 -38.68
C SER A 736 28.46 -26.27 -37.24
N ILE A 737 27.20 -26.62 -36.98
CA ILE A 737 26.72 -27.06 -35.67
C ILE A 737 26.37 -28.54 -35.77
N SER A 738 26.77 -29.34 -34.78
CA SER A 738 26.41 -30.75 -34.73
C SER A 738 24.89 -30.92 -34.80
N GLY A 739 24.40 -31.82 -35.66
CA GLY A 739 22.96 -32.03 -35.90
C GLY A 739 22.37 -31.20 -37.05
N ILE A 740 23.14 -30.31 -37.69
CA ILE A 740 22.74 -29.61 -38.91
C ILE A 740 23.50 -30.19 -40.11
N ASP A 741 22.76 -30.68 -41.10
CA ASP A 741 23.33 -31.16 -42.36
C ASP A 741 24.00 -30.00 -43.13
N SER A 742 25.22 -30.22 -43.62
CA SER A 742 25.97 -29.24 -44.40
C SER A 742 25.25 -28.84 -45.69
N GLY A 743 24.42 -29.73 -46.27
CA GLY A 743 23.61 -29.45 -47.46
C GLY A 743 22.51 -28.42 -47.24
N ILE A 744 22.05 -28.21 -46.00
CA ILE A 744 21.00 -27.22 -45.66
C ILE A 744 21.53 -26.04 -44.85
N LEU A 745 22.79 -26.04 -44.42
CA LEU A 745 23.37 -25.03 -43.54
C LEU A 745 23.20 -23.60 -44.08
N ALA A 746 23.40 -23.39 -45.39
CA ALA A 746 23.21 -22.09 -46.01
C ALA A 746 21.77 -21.57 -45.87
N SER A 747 20.78 -22.45 -46.04
CA SER A 747 19.35 -22.14 -45.90
C SER A 747 18.97 -21.87 -44.44
N VAL A 748 19.58 -22.60 -43.50
CA VAL A 748 19.42 -22.37 -42.05
C VAL A 748 19.97 -21.00 -41.66
N VAL A 749 21.20 -20.68 -42.08
CA VAL A 749 21.83 -19.37 -41.82
C VAL A 749 21.02 -18.24 -42.47
N GLY A 750 20.52 -18.43 -43.69
CA GLY A 750 19.64 -17.47 -44.36
C GLY A 750 18.33 -17.22 -43.60
N SER A 751 17.68 -18.28 -43.12
CA SER A 751 16.45 -18.19 -42.30
C SER A 751 16.72 -17.48 -40.98
N HIS A 752 17.81 -17.86 -40.30
CA HIS A 752 18.28 -17.21 -39.07
C HIS A 752 18.51 -15.71 -39.28
N ASN A 753 19.24 -15.31 -40.32
CA ASN A 753 19.51 -13.90 -40.62
C ASN A 753 18.20 -13.12 -40.87
N GLY A 754 17.23 -13.72 -41.57
CA GLY A 754 15.91 -13.14 -41.78
C GLY A 754 15.13 -12.93 -40.47
N PHE A 755 15.13 -13.95 -39.59
CA PHE A 755 14.46 -13.86 -38.29
C PHE A 755 15.16 -12.86 -37.35
N GLN A 756 16.48 -12.73 -37.41
CA GLN A 756 17.24 -11.78 -36.57
C GLN A 756 17.18 -10.33 -37.09
N ALA A 757 16.91 -10.11 -38.38
CA ALA A 757 16.87 -8.78 -38.97
C ALA A 757 15.91 -7.83 -38.21
N GLY A 758 16.43 -6.68 -37.77
CA GLY A 758 15.68 -5.64 -37.06
C GLY A 758 15.56 -5.84 -35.54
N LEU A 759 15.89 -7.01 -35.00
CA LEU A 759 15.78 -7.26 -33.54
C LEU A 759 16.78 -6.46 -32.71
N GLU A 760 17.86 -5.96 -33.33
CA GLU A 760 18.78 -5.02 -32.66
C GLU A 760 18.08 -3.76 -32.15
N LEU A 761 16.95 -3.35 -32.77
CA LEU A 761 16.16 -2.21 -32.29
C LEU A 761 15.61 -2.44 -30.87
N LEU A 762 15.45 -3.69 -30.43
CA LEU A 762 15.06 -3.99 -29.04
C LEU A 762 16.06 -3.45 -28.02
N LYS A 763 17.33 -3.21 -28.42
CA LYS A 763 18.34 -2.59 -27.54
C LYS A 763 17.99 -1.16 -27.13
N LEU A 764 17.08 -0.50 -27.83
CA LEU A 764 16.53 0.79 -27.40
C LEU A 764 16.03 0.73 -25.95
N LEU A 765 15.39 -0.37 -25.55
CA LEU A 765 14.83 -0.54 -24.22
C LEU A 765 15.91 -0.58 -23.12
N PRO A 766 16.93 -1.46 -23.18
CA PRO A 766 18.04 -1.39 -22.25
C PRO A 766 18.88 -0.11 -22.36
N SER A 767 19.01 0.50 -23.53
CA SER A 767 19.67 1.81 -23.67
C SER A 767 18.95 2.89 -22.86
N ALA A 768 17.61 2.90 -22.86
CA ALA A 768 16.81 3.84 -22.07
C ALA A 768 17.02 3.64 -20.56
N GLY A 769 17.09 2.38 -20.11
CA GLY A 769 17.44 2.03 -18.73
C GLY A 769 18.83 2.51 -18.31
N LEU A 770 19.82 2.38 -19.19
CA LEU A 770 21.18 2.82 -18.95
C LEU A 770 21.27 4.35 -18.89
N ASN A 771 20.70 5.04 -19.88
CA ASN A 771 20.81 6.50 -20.01
C ASN A 771 19.98 7.26 -18.96
N SER A 772 18.97 6.62 -18.35
CA SER A 772 18.19 7.20 -17.24
C SER A 772 18.85 7.00 -15.87
N GLY A 773 19.86 6.14 -15.77
CA GLY A 773 20.41 5.71 -14.48
C GLY A 773 19.51 4.74 -13.71
N PHE A 774 18.39 4.29 -14.30
CA PHE A 774 17.42 3.43 -13.61
C PHE A 774 18.03 2.11 -13.12
N TYR A 775 18.98 1.55 -13.88
CA TYR A 775 19.66 0.31 -13.48
C TYR A 775 20.52 0.43 -12.22
N ASN A 776 20.85 1.64 -11.78
CA ASN A 776 21.53 1.86 -10.50
C ASN A 776 20.62 1.59 -9.30
N LEU A 777 19.30 1.45 -9.53
CA LEU A 777 18.37 0.92 -8.55
C LEU A 777 18.53 -0.62 -8.48
N GLU A 778 19.16 -1.09 -7.41
CA GLU A 778 19.51 -2.49 -7.23
C GLU A 778 19.03 -3.04 -5.89
N VAL A 779 19.21 -4.35 -5.71
CA VAL A 779 18.99 -5.06 -4.46
C VAL A 779 20.33 -5.68 -4.07
N ASP A 780 20.77 -5.44 -2.84
CA ASP A 780 22.04 -5.94 -2.35
C ASP A 780 21.96 -7.41 -1.88
N GLU A 781 23.08 -7.96 -1.39
CA GLU A 781 23.12 -9.32 -0.86
C GLU A 781 22.31 -9.51 0.45
N LYS A 782 21.90 -8.41 1.10
CA LYS A 782 20.99 -8.41 2.26
C LYS A 782 19.52 -8.32 1.84
N LEU A 783 19.27 -8.33 0.54
CA LEU A 783 17.96 -8.15 -0.09
C LEU A 783 17.38 -6.74 0.15
N GLU A 784 18.19 -5.76 0.53
CA GLU A 784 17.77 -4.37 0.75
C GLU A 784 17.99 -3.52 -0.51
N ALA A 785 17.22 -2.44 -0.64
CA ALA A 785 17.32 -1.56 -1.80
C ALA A 785 18.60 -0.72 -1.79
N ILE A 786 19.38 -0.80 -2.87
CA ILE A 786 20.44 0.17 -3.17
C ILE A 786 19.79 1.32 -3.93
N LEU A 787 19.66 2.46 -3.24
CA LEU A 787 19.01 3.65 -3.74
C LEU A 787 20.06 4.69 -4.19
N PRO A 788 20.09 5.08 -5.48
CA PRO A 788 20.95 6.15 -6.00
C PRO A 788 20.70 7.50 -5.30
N GLU A 789 21.75 8.29 -5.07
CA GLU A 789 21.65 9.58 -4.37
C GLU A 789 20.73 10.58 -5.08
N GLU A 790 20.73 10.58 -6.42
CA GLU A 790 19.84 11.40 -7.25
C GLU A 790 18.35 11.05 -7.09
N PHE A 791 18.02 9.81 -6.69
CA PHE A 791 16.65 9.38 -6.41
C PHE A 791 16.27 9.53 -4.93
N LYS A 792 17.23 9.82 -4.03
CA LYS A 792 16.99 10.08 -2.60
C LYS A 792 16.79 11.57 -2.29
N LYS A 793 17.64 12.43 -2.85
CA LYS A 793 17.67 13.87 -2.53
C LYS A 793 16.41 14.55 -3.03
N SER A 794 15.71 15.28 -2.16
CA SER A 794 14.40 15.87 -2.46
C SER A 794 14.40 16.68 -3.76
N ASP A 795 15.39 17.56 -3.96
CA ASP A 795 15.44 18.46 -5.12
C ASP A 795 15.47 17.71 -6.46
N THR A 796 16.30 16.66 -6.56
CA THR A 796 16.41 15.85 -7.79
C THR A 796 15.29 14.82 -7.91
N ARG A 797 14.96 14.14 -6.81
CA ARG A 797 13.90 13.13 -6.72
C ARG A 797 12.55 13.71 -7.13
N ASP A 798 12.17 14.84 -6.53
CA ASP A 798 10.86 15.45 -6.77
C ASP A 798 10.79 16.03 -8.20
N ALA A 799 11.91 16.48 -8.75
CA ALA A 799 12.00 16.87 -10.16
C ALA A 799 11.78 15.68 -11.11
N PHE A 800 12.29 14.49 -10.79
CA PHE A 800 12.03 13.29 -11.59
C PHE A 800 10.57 12.82 -11.49
N ILE A 801 10.00 12.78 -10.28
CA ILE A 801 8.60 12.36 -10.07
C ILE A 801 7.63 13.25 -10.86
N LYS A 802 7.94 14.55 -11.03
CA LYS A 802 7.13 15.47 -11.88
C LYS A 802 7.01 15.04 -13.33
N PHE A 803 7.91 14.21 -13.87
CA PHE A 803 7.72 13.66 -15.22
C PHE A 803 6.56 12.67 -15.30
N LEU A 804 6.28 11.93 -14.22
CA LEU A 804 5.17 10.96 -14.15
C LEU A 804 3.80 11.65 -14.01
N ALA A 805 3.78 12.81 -13.36
CA ALA A 805 2.58 13.61 -13.16
C ALA A 805 2.91 15.09 -13.42
N PRO A 806 3.03 15.50 -14.69
CA PRO A 806 3.32 16.89 -15.01
C PRO A 806 2.16 17.77 -14.52
N PRO A 807 2.46 18.95 -13.95
CA PRO A 807 1.42 19.88 -13.54
C PRO A 807 0.56 20.26 -14.76
N PRO A 808 -0.75 20.52 -14.57
CA PRO A 808 -1.59 21.01 -15.65
C PRO A 808 -0.97 22.28 -16.24
N LYS A 809 -1.09 22.46 -17.57
CA LYS A 809 -0.68 23.70 -18.23
C LYS A 809 -1.51 24.85 -17.65
N ALA A 810 -0.94 25.63 -16.74
CA ALA A 810 -1.52 26.89 -16.32
C ALA A 810 -1.53 27.84 -17.54
N SER A 811 -2.62 28.60 -17.74
CA SER A 811 -2.45 29.84 -18.50
C SER A 811 -1.44 30.70 -17.74
N SER A 812 -0.64 31.48 -18.46
CA SER A 812 0.46 32.27 -17.88
C SER A 812 0.02 33.32 -16.86
N ASP A 813 -1.26 33.37 -16.48
CA ASP A 813 -1.86 34.33 -15.56
C ASP A 813 -2.82 33.66 -14.53
N GLU A 814 -2.84 32.33 -14.41
CA GLU A 814 -3.77 31.63 -13.51
C GLU A 814 -3.11 30.51 -12.68
N ILE A 815 -3.63 30.30 -11.48
CA ILE A 815 -3.41 29.09 -10.68
C ILE A 815 -4.73 28.36 -10.60
N VAL A 816 -4.71 27.14 -11.14
CA VAL A 816 -5.87 26.25 -11.20
C VAL A 816 -5.74 25.13 -10.17
N ALA A 817 -6.86 24.51 -9.81
CA ALA A 817 -6.88 23.31 -8.99
C ALA A 817 -6.20 22.15 -9.74
N PRO A 818 -5.12 21.54 -9.20
CA PRO A 818 -4.45 20.42 -9.86
C PRO A 818 -5.26 19.12 -9.79
N MET A 819 -6.21 19.04 -8.86
CA MET A 819 -7.12 17.91 -8.61
C MET A 819 -8.47 18.43 -8.14
N GLY A 820 -9.53 17.64 -8.32
CA GLY A 820 -10.85 17.92 -7.76
C GLY A 820 -10.96 17.45 -6.32
N GLY A 821 -11.65 18.22 -5.47
CA GLY A 821 -11.77 17.96 -4.03
C GLY A 821 -12.42 19.10 -3.26
N MET A 822 -12.43 19.04 -1.94
CA MET A 822 -12.92 20.14 -1.10
C MET A 822 -11.82 21.20 -0.92
N PHE A 823 -12.12 22.45 -1.25
CA PHE A 823 -11.20 23.58 -1.14
C PHE A 823 -11.14 24.13 0.27
N TYR A 824 -9.93 24.48 0.74
CA TYR A 824 -9.70 25.25 1.95
C TYR A 824 -8.62 26.31 1.70
N SER A 825 -8.97 27.57 1.90
CA SER A 825 -8.05 28.72 1.83
C SER A 825 -7.15 28.84 3.06
N LYS A 826 -7.46 28.11 4.14
CA LYS A 826 -6.81 28.17 5.46
C LYS A 826 -6.31 26.78 5.88
N GLU A 827 -5.24 26.73 6.67
CA GLU A 827 -4.76 25.46 7.26
C GLU A 827 -5.68 24.94 8.37
N ALA A 828 -6.44 25.84 8.99
CA ALA A 828 -7.40 25.52 10.03
C ALA A 828 -8.49 26.60 10.12
N PRO A 829 -9.67 26.28 10.71
CA PRO A 829 -10.78 27.23 10.82
C PRO A 829 -10.41 28.55 11.51
N ASP A 830 -9.48 28.48 12.47
CA ASP A 830 -9.00 29.57 13.32
C ASP A 830 -7.80 30.34 12.74
N LEU A 831 -7.22 29.89 11.62
CA LEU A 831 -6.05 30.50 11.00
C LEU A 831 -6.41 31.47 9.86
N PRO A 832 -5.53 32.46 9.56
CA PRO A 832 -5.69 33.31 8.38
C PRO A 832 -5.51 32.50 7.09
N SER A 833 -6.09 33.00 5.99
CA SER A 833 -5.90 32.40 4.67
C SER A 833 -4.42 32.43 4.26
N MET A 834 -3.97 31.41 3.54
CA MET A 834 -2.54 31.21 3.22
C MET A 834 -1.95 32.33 2.36
N VAL A 835 -2.75 32.91 1.47
CA VAL A 835 -2.38 34.04 0.62
C VAL A 835 -3.54 35.02 0.49
N LYS A 836 -3.20 36.30 0.27
CA LYS A 836 -4.14 37.40 0.03
C LYS A 836 -3.84 38.04 -1.32
N VAL A 837 -4.83 38.78 -1.85
CA VAL A 837 -4.63 39.61 -3.05
C VAL A 837 -3.50 40.60 -2.78
N GLY A 838 -2.52 40.65 -3.69
CA GLY A 838 -1.31 41.48 -3.60
C GLY A 838 -0.10 40.78 -2.99
N ASP A 839 -0.26 39.59 -2.40
CA ASP A 839 0.87 38.83 -1.84
C ASP A 839 1.77 38.28 -2.96
N HIS A 840 3.08 38.44 -2.79
CA HIS A 840 4.10 37.71 -3.57
C HIS A 840 4.33 36.34 -2.94
N PHE A 841 4.34 35.30 -3.77
CA PHE A 841 4.61 33.92 -3.37
C PHE A 841 5.80 33.36 -4.14
N LYS A 842 6.55 32.46 -3.50
CA LYS A 842 7.66 31.74 -4.12
C LYS A 842 7.22 30.37 -4.64
N ALA A 843 7.87 29.87 -5.69
CA ALA A 843 7.72 28.48 -6.11
C ALA A 843 7.88 27.52 -4.92
N GLY A 844 6.97 26.57 -4.77
CA GLY A 844 6.92 25.64 -3.64
C GLY A 844 6.13 26.13 -2.42
N GLN A 845 5.79 27.42 -2.32
CA GLN A 845 4.99 27.95 -1.21
C GLN A 845 3.55 27.43 -1.27
N PRO A 846 3.00 26.84 -0.19
CA PRO A 846 1.59 26.46 -0.12
C PRO A 846 0.65 27.66 -0.32
N LEU A 847 -0.35 27.51 -1.19
CA LEU A 847 -1.31 28.56 -1.53
C LEU A 847 -2.73 28.25 -1.05
N PHE A 848 -3.12 26.97 -1.02
CA PHE A 848 -4.40 26.49 -0.52
C PHE A 848 -4.32 24.99 -0.25
N ILE A 849 -5.34 24.41 0.38
CA ILE A 849 -5.47 22.97 0.57
C ILE A 849 -6.64 22.45 -0.25
N VAL A 850 -6.45 21.27 -0.83
CA VAL A 850 -7.54 20.47 -1.37
C VAL A 850 -7.63 19.17 -0.58
N GLU A 851 -8.75 18.98 0.11
CA GLU A 851 -9.08 17.70 0.72
C GLU A 851 -9.68 16.78 -0.33
N VAL A 852 -9.01 15.66 -0.57
CA VAL A 852 -9.43 14.61 -1.48
C VAL A 852 -9.25 13.31 -0.74
N MET A 853 -10.30 12.51 -0.62
CA MET A 853 -10.17 11.15 -0.09
C MET A 853 -9.56 11.10 1.32
N LYS A 854 -10.01 12.01 2.21
CA LYS A 854 -9.50 12.24 3.58
C LYS A 854 -8.03 12.69 3.65
N MET A 855 -7.41 13.02 2.52
CA MET A 855 -6.07 13.60 2.47
C MET A 855 -6.14 15.10 2.26
N PHE A 856 -5.50 15.86 3.13
CA PHE A 856 -5.32 17.30 2.98
C PHE A 856 -4.05 17.56 2.15
N ASN A 857 -4.24 17.84 0.87
CA ASN A 857 -3.13 18.10 -0.05
C ASN A 857 -2.85 19.61 -0.07
N LYS A 858 -1.68 20.01 0.43
CA LYS A 858 -1.21 21.38 0.27
C LYS A 858 -0.84 21.61 -1.19
N ILE A 859 -1.52 22.54 -1.83
CA ILE A 859 -1.23 22.93 -3.22
C ILE A 859 -0.21 24.04 -3.18
N SER A 860 1.03 23.69 -3.52
CA SER A 860 2.14 24.62 -3.60
C SER A 860 2.17 25.35 -4.94
N ALA A 861 2.64 26.59 -4.90
CA ALA A 861 2.86 27.41 -6.08
C ALA A 861 3.81 26.71 -7.06
N PRO A 862 3.41 26.49 -8.32
CA PRO A 862 4.27 25.84 -9.31
C PRO A 862 5.45 26.71 -9.76
N PHE A 863 5.31 28.03 -9.63
CA PHE A 863 6.31 29.06 -9.95
C PHE A 863 6.15 30.21 -8.95
N SER A 864 7.09 31.16 -8.95
CA SER A 864 6.98 32.38 -8.14
C SER A 864 6.14 33.43 -8.87
N GLY A 865 5.39 34.25 -8.14
CA GLY A 865 4.55 35.29 -8.73
C GLY A 865 3.78 36.08 -7.69
N THR A 866 2.87 36.94 -8.14
CA THR A 866 2.03 37.77 -7.28
C THR A 866 0.55 37.47 -7.49
N VAL A 867 -0.22 37.35 -6.41
CA VAL A 867 -1.68 37.13 -6.48
C VAL A 867 -2.37 38.41 -6.93
N LYS A 868 -3.03 38.36 -8.09
CA LYS A 868 -3.82 39.47 -8.64
C LYS A 868 -5.28 39.41 -8.19
N GLU A 869 -5.86 38.22 -8.11
CA GLU A 869 -7.26 38.00 -7.76
C GLU A 869 -7.45 36.60 -7.13
N ILE A 870 -8.32 36.49 -6.12
CA ILE A 870 -8.75 35.21 -5.52
C ILE A 870 -10.19 34.95 -5.96
N LEU A 871 -10.41 33.94 -6.80
CA LEU A 871 -11.74 33.66 -7.38
C LEU A 871 -12.64 32.83 -6.45
N LEU A 872 -12.06 32.15 -5.46
CA LEU A 872 -12.78 31.33 -4.47
C LEU A 872 -12.67 31.90 -3.06
N ASN A 873 -12.91 33.21 -2.91
CA ASN A 873 -12.94 33.82 -1.59
C ASN A 873 -14.10 33.26 -0.75
N ASP A 874 -13.89 33.08 0.55
CA ASP A 874 -14.87 32.57 1.53
C ASP A 874 -15.63 31.30 1.09
N SER A 875 -14.93 30.39 0.40
CA SER A 875 -15.49 29.16 -0.17
C SER A 875 -14.92 27.87 0.43
N ASP A 876 -14.42 27.95 1.66
CA ASP A 876 -13.90 26.79 2.40
C ASP A 876 -14.98 25.70 2.54
N GLY A 877 -14.60 24.45 2.33
CA GLY A 877 -15.50 23.29 2.34
C GLY A 877 -16.32 23.12 1.06
N LYS A 878 -16.13 23.94 0.02
CA LYS A 878 -16.78 23.71 -1.29
C LYS A 878 -15.97 22.77 -2.17
N ILE A 879 -16.68 21.97 -2.96
CA ILE A 879 -16.06 21.07 -3.95
C ILE A 879 -15.61 21.89 -5.17
N ILE A 880 -14.34 21.74 -5.53
CA ILE A 880 -13.71 22.28 -6.73
C ILE A 880 -13.38 21.16 -7.72
N SER A 881 -13.32 21.48 -9.00
CA SER A 881 -12.94 20.55 -10.07
C SER A 881 -11.50 20.78 -10.53
N LYS A 882 -10.82 19.74 -11.02
CA LYS A 882 -9.51 19.87 -11.65
C LYS A 882 -9.57 20.88 -12.80
N GLY A 883 -8.59 21.77 -12.87
CA GLY A 883 -8.52 22.85 -13.86
C GLY A 883 -9.39 24.07 -13.53
N GLN A 884 -10.19 24.03 -12.46
CA GLN A 884 -10.92 25.22 -12.01
C GLN A 884 -9.95 26.29 -11.53
N THR A 885 -10.09 27.51 -12.05
CA THR A 885 -9.26 28.65 -11.65
C THR A 885 -9.52 29.04 -10.20
N ILE A 886 -8.46 29.11 -9.41
CA ILE A 886 -8.47 29.46 -7.98
C ILE A 886 -7.97 30.89 -7.79
N PHE A 887 -6.84 31.21 -8.43
CA PHE A 887 -6.25 32.54 -8.40
C PHE A 887 -5.95 33.03 -9.81
N LYS A 888 -6.11 34.34 -10.05
CA LYS A 888 -5.37 35.01 -11.13
C LYS A 888 -4.09 35.58 -10.56
N ILE A 889 -3.00 35.42 -11.28
CA ILE A 889 -1.66 35.78 -10.83
C ILE A 889 -0.88 36.56 -11.90
N VAL A 890 0.23 37.15 -11.49
CA VAL A 890 1.28 37.65 -12.39
C VAL A 890 2.55 36.85 -12.09
N PRO A 891 3.03 35.97 -13.00
CA PRO A 891 4.22 35.15 -12.74
C PRO A 891 5.48 36.01 -12.80
N ASP A 892 6.49 35.61 -12.02
CA ASP A 892 7.84 36.18 -12.12
C ASP A 892 8.58 35.69 -13.37
N GLU A 893 8.32 34.45 -13.79
CA GLU A 893 8.95 33.80 -14.94
C GLU A 893 7.92 33.51 -16.05
N VAL A 894 8.23 33.95 -17.28
CA VAL A 894 7.41 33.69 -18.46
C VAL A 894 7.75 32.30 -19.00
N ILE A 895 6.75 31.42 -19.09
CA ILE A 895 6.91 30.03 -19.58
C ILE A 895 7.43 30.04 -21.02
N HIS A 896 8.61 29.46 -21.24
CA HIS A 896 9.14 29.21 -22.58
C HIS A 896 8.42 28.01 -23.21
N ILE A 897 7.58 28.26 -24.21
CA ILE A 897 6.93 27.22 -25.00
C ILE A 897 7.91 26.78 -26.09
N GLU A 898 8.43 25.55 -25.99
CA GLU A 898 9.23 24.96 -27.08
C GLU A 898 8.41 24.92 -28.38
N THR A 899 9.04 25.31 -29.48
CA THR A 899 8.50 25.21 -30.83
C THR A 899 8.43 23.73 -31.27
N GLU A 900 7.56 23.42 -32.24
CA GLU A 900 7.49 22.07 -32.81
C GLU A 900 8.84 21.58 -33.38
N ALA A 901 9.64 22.50 -33.91
CA ALA A 901 10.98 22.20 -34.42
C ALA A 901 11.97 21.81 -33.31
N GLU A 902 11.93 22.49 -32.16
CA GLU A 902 12.76 22.14 -31.00
C GLU A 902 12.36 20.78 -30.43
N ILE A 903 11.05 20.49 -30.35
CA ILE A 903 10.54 19.18 -29.92
C ILE A 903 11.02 18.09 -30.89
N ALA A 904 10.90 18.30 -32.20
CA ALA A 904 11.33 17.33 -33.20
C ALA A 904 12.85 17.05 -33.14
N GLU A 905 13.67 18.10 -32.99
CA GLU A 905 15.12 17.95 -32.86
C GLU A 905 15.50 17.25 -31.54
N ARG A 906 14.82 17.56 -30.43
CA ARG A 906 15.01 16.86 -29.16
C ARG A 906 14.68 15.38 -29.29
N LYS A 907 13.51 15.03 -29.85
CA LYS A 907 13.11 13.64 -30.08
C LYS A 907 14.09 12.89 -30.96
N LYS A 908 14.54 13.52 -32.05
CA LYS A 908 15.56 12.95 -32.94
C LYS A 908 16.86 12.69 -32.21
N LYS A 909 17.37 13.66 -31.45
CA LYS A 909 18.61 13.52 -30.67
C LYS A 909 18.50 12.41 -29.61
N THR A 910 17.40 12.37 -28.87
CA THR A 910 17.14 11.33 -27.86
C THR A 910 17.04 9.95 -28.50
N THR A 911 16.30 9.82 -29.59
CA THR A 911 16.14 8.54 -30.29
C THR A 911 17.48 8.02 -30.82
N LEU A 912 18.25 8.86 -31.51
CA LEU A 912 19.50 8.46 -32.14
C LEU A 912 20.62 8.14 -31.12
N SER A 913 20.50 8.61 -29.88
CA SER A 913 21.45 8.27 -28.81
C SER A 913 21.17 6.90 -28.17
N LEU A 914 19.99 6.31 -28.42
CA LEU A 914 19.56 5.03 -27.86
C LEU A 914 19.71 3.86 -28.84
N VAL A 915 19.68 4.15 -30.15
CA VAL A 915 19.66 3.17 -31.25
C VAL A 915 21.03 2.93 -31.82
#